data_AF-A0A519FHV8-F1
#
_entry.id   AF-A0A519FHV8-F1
#
_cell.length_a   1.000
_cell.length_b   1.000
_cell.length_c   1.000
_cell.angle_alpha   90.00
_cell.angle_beta   90.00
_cell.angle_gamma   90.00
#
_symmetry.space_group_name_H-M   'P 1'
#
loop_
_entity.id
_entity.type
_entity.pdbx_description
1 polymer ?
#
loop_
_entity_poly.entity_id
_entity_poly.type
_entity_poly.pdbx_seq_one_letter_code
_entity_poly.pdbx_strand_id
1 'polypeptide(L)'
;MASPLNPPVGGEQRETQVAIVPLDLIQVEDVGLGAASFDAWLQEISGGFVTLERIKTVAGGLPVVGNIMALVDALNDIVRLATSDERDPLDWVSLGINLIGMIPIPPGMAAARMSLRPMLFLVRQEMRQAGKMVLGDALIEVLIGHLNATIVGTLDDFVSQAQGKLPGILEDAGKLGEGVLFQIADGLEKLVNPELNAKADLLEAEQLVHAAGDLWAYDPKAAIGNIFAAAAEVCAAAGKGAVNGAVEHLVPEAVKKEVVKQADLLRAMGPELRTQIKGLADPGAQNSLGSLLLTLDGAVVSWRARNGHGQSFNIKPGVTNQAKRRAGEGKLEKVQRETPAKGQPNPKINCVCAATGNSISFAMGSESVRHTDFSLPGPFPIEWARTYCSSLDAYDQDVIGARWITPFTTRFDCVDDRLVFHDSDGRSHEFPLPKVKLFHFNAIENLTVIRLSKDRLLLMRGLDHRETYVRRGKRFVLINKMLPNGAGVMLHHEHRHDGRLVLSELVTYSEKDLNKVHLRLGTLIDDQGRLTGLWEVRDGEVKRQLCAYQYDDSGDLVLAQDENGSAWRYQYQNHLITRYTDRTNRGLNLQWQGSGPDAKAIREWADDGSFDTRLAWDENIRLTYVTDALGHETRHYYDGLGYTYRICHADGRSEWFFRDAAKNIIRHVHTDGSTDRYRYDKLSNLTEHTRADHSVMNYAYDDKSHLIKISDGEGGLWKRDYDLRGNLVEAIDPLENVTEYAYNSFGLPTAIKDANGNTKALAYNDAGQLVKYTDC
;
A
#
# COMPACT_ATOMS: atom_id res chain seq x y z
N MET A 1 -24.63 34.23 -13.53
CA MET A 1 -25.12 32.85 -13.56
C MET A 1 -24.31 32.12 -14.61
N ALA A 2 -23.18 31.52 -14.20
CA ALA A 2 -22.44 30.58 -15.04
C ALA A 2 -23.00 29.20 -14.69
N SER A 3 -23.41 28.43 -15.70
CA SER A 3 -23.85 27.05 -15.49
C SER A 3 -22.72 26.26 -14.83
N PRO A 4 -22.98 25.53 -13.74
CA PRO A 4 -22.01 24.57 -13.25
C PRO A 4 -21.79 23.53 -14.35
N LEU A 5 -20.53 23.30 -14.72
CA LEU A 5 -20.14 22.12 -15.49
C LEU A 5 -20.68 20.91 -14.73
N ASN A 6 -21.64 20.21 -15.32
CA ASN A 6 -22.07 18.92 -14.79
C ASN A 6 -20.83 18.02 -14.73
N PRO A 7 -20.51 17.42 -13.57
CA PRO A 7 -19.48 16.39 -13.53
C PRO A 7 -19.91 15.18 -14.36
N PRO A 8 -18.99 14.29 -14.74
CA PRO A 8 -19.37 13.00 -15.29
C PRO A 8 -20.28 12.30 -14.27
N VAL A 9 -21.56 12.17 -14.62
CA VAL A 9 -22.46 11.23 -13.97
C VAL A 9 -21.84 9.86 -14.16
N GLY A 10 -21.70 9.06 -13.09
CA GLY A 10 -21.09 7.73 -13.16
C GLY A 10 -21.60 6.95 -14.38
N GLY A 11 -20.73 6.78 -15.38
CA GLY A 11 -21.11 6.31 -16.71
C GLY A 11 -20.23 6.80 -17.86
N GLU A 12 -19.48 7.91 -17.75
CA GLU A 12 -18.42 8.19 -18.73
C GLU A 12 -17.25 7.24 -18.52
N GLN A 13 -17.01 6.37 -19.50
CA GLN A 13 -15.96 5.37 -19.48
C GLN A 13 -14.60 6.09 -19.51
N ARG A 14 -13.92 6.17 -18.36
CA ARG A 14 -12.59 6.76 -18.24
C ARG A 14 -11.61 5.96 -19.12
N GLU A 15 -10.67 6.66 -19.76
CA GLU A 15 -9.64 6.00 -20.57
C GLU A 15 -8.85 5.01 -19.70
N THR A 16 -8.66 3.80 -20.21
CA THR A 16 -7.94 2.71 -19.54
C THR A 16 -6.54 3.18 -19.11
N GLN A 17 -6.28 3.18 -17.81
CA GLN A 17 -4.97 3.50 -17.28
C GLN A 17 -4.05 2.28 -17.24
N VAL A 18 -2.74 2.56 -17.14
CA VAL A 18 -1.69 1.58 -16.92
C VAL A 18 -0.86 2.06 -15.74
N ALA A 19 -0.45 1.14 -14.86
CA ALA A 19 0.37 1.47 -13.71
C ALA A 19 1.86 1.29 -14.02
N ILE A 20 2.67 2.27 -13.64
CA ILE A 20 4.13 2.15 -13.57
C ILE A 20 4.50 2.06 -12.09
N VAL A 21 4.84 0.85 -11.67
CA VAL A 21 4.88 0.45 -10.27
C VAL A 21 6.33 0.17 -9.87
N PRO A 22 6.79 0.57 -8.67
CA PRO A 22 8.00 0.00 -8.09
C PRO A 22 7.95 -1.54 -8.12
N LEU A 23 8.99 -2.17 -8.67
CA LEU A 23 8.99 -3.61 -8.99
C LEU A 23 8.67 -4.50 -7.79
N ASP A 24 9.09 -4.09 -6.60
CA ASP A 24 8.86 -4.78 -5.32
C ASP A 24 7.41 -4.73 -4.80
N LEU A 25 6.55 -3.90 -5.41
CA LEU A 25 5.14 -3.76 -5.06
C LEU A 25 4.21 -4.58 -5.95
N ILE A 26 4.72 -5.15 -7.05
CA ILE A 26 3.94 -6.01 -7.95
C ILE A 26 3.67 -7.34 -7.24
N GLN A 27 2.43 -7.81 -7.27
CA GLN A 27 2.05 -9.08 -6.67
C GLN A 27 1.98 -10.19 -7.74
N VAL A 28 2.18 -11.45 -7.34
CA VAL A 28 2.07 -12.58 -8.29
C VAL A 28 0.66 -12.68 -8.86
N GLU A 29 -0.35 -12.29 -8.08
CA GLU A 29 -1.75 -12.26 -8.48
C GLU A 29 -2.04 -11.20 -9.56
N ASP A 30 -1.27 -10.10 -9.59
CA ASP A 30 -1.38 -9.06 -10.60
C ASP A 30 -0.90 -9.60 -11.97
N VAL A 31 0.21 -10.34 -11.99
CA VAL A 31 0.72 -10.98 -13.21
C VAL A 31 -0.17 -12.15 -13.63
N GLY A 32 -0.64 -12.94 -12.67
CA GLY A 32 -1.54 -14.07 -12.90
C GLY A 32 -2.90 -13.66 -13.50
N LEU A 33 -3.39 -12.44 -13.20
CA LEU A 33 -4.57 -11.86 -13.86
C LEU A 33 -4.37 -11.73 -15.39
N GLY A 34 -3.20 -11.28 -15.82
CA GLY A 34 -2.86 -11.17 -17.23
C GLY A 34 -2.78 -12.54 -17.90
N ALA A 35 -2.13 -13.52 -17.25
CA ALA A 35 -2.02 -14.88 -17.77
C ALA A 35 -3.39 -15.57 -17.87
N ALA A 36 -4.25 -15.39 -16.86
CA ALA A 36 -5.62 -15.91 -16.87
C ALA A 36 -6.49 -15.27 -17.97
N SER A 37 -6.25 -13.99 -18.31
CA SER A 37 -6.96 -13.32 -19.41
C SER A 37 -6.61 -13.95 -20.76
N PHE A 38 -5.34 -14.30 -20.98
CA PHE A 38 -4.90 -15.02 -22.17
C PHE A 38 -5.48 -16.45 -22.22
N ASP A 39 -5.51 -17.17 -21.10
CA ASP A 39 -6.13 -18.49 -21.01
C ASP A 39 -7.65 -18.43 -21.29
N ALA A 40 -8.34 -17.43 -20.78
CA ALA A 40 -9.77 -17.22 -21.06
C ALA A 40 -10.04 -17.02 -22.56
N TRP A 41 -9.17 -16.27 -23.25
CA TRP A 41 -9.26 -16.12 -24.71
C TRP A 41 -9.03 -17.44 -25.44
N LEU A 42 -8.02 -18.24 -25.06
CA LEU A 42 -7.78 -19.57 -25.63
C LEU A 42 -9.02 -20.47 -25.50
N GLN A 43 -9.66 -20.44 -24.32
CA GLN A 43 -10.89 -21.18 -24.07
C GLN A 43 -12.04 -20.65 -24.92
N GLU A 44 -12.21 -19.34 -25.05
CA GLU A 44 -13.27 -18.72 -25.85
C GLU A 44 -13.19 -19.14 -27.32
N ILE A 45 -12.04 -18.97 -27.96
CA ILE A 45 -11.86 -19.26 -29.39
C ILE A 45 -11.94 -20.76 -29.73
N SER A 46 -11.83 -21.60 -28.71
CA SER A 46 -11.83 -23.05 -28.86
C SER A 46 -13.05 -23.73 -28.26
N GLY A 47 -14.03 -22.99 -27.72
CA GLY A 47 -15.18 -23.58 -27.03
C GLY A 47 -14.79 -24.38 -25.77
N GLY A 48 -13.71 -23.99 -25.09
CA GLY A 48 -13.18 -24.60 -23.87
C GLY A 48 -12.21 -25.76 -24.10
N PHE A 49 -11.90 -26.10 -25.36
CA PHE A 49 -11.02 -27.23 -25.67
C PHE A 49 -9.53 -26.91 -25.49
N VAL A 50 -9.10 -25.70 -25.82
CA VAL A 50 -7.72 -25.26 -25.64
C VAL A 50 -7.63 -24.45 -24.35
N THR A 51 -6.67 -24.83 -23.51
CA THR A 51 -6.26 -24.08 -22.32
C THR A 51 -4.75 -23.87 -22.37
N LEU A 52 -4.26 -22.94 -21.57
CA LEU A 52 -2.86 -22.65 -21.37
C LEU A 52 -2.08 -23.89 -20.88
N GLU A 53 -2.72 -24.71 -20.03
CA GLU A 53 -2.20 -26.00 -19.57
C GLU A 53 -2.07 -27.04 -20.69
N ARG A 54 -2.93 -27.00 -21.72
CA ARG A 54 -2.87 -27.92 -22.86
C ARG A 54 -1.92 -27.42 -23.93
N ILE A 55 -1.93 -26.13 -24.25
CA ILE A 55 -1.10 -25.59 -25.33
C ILE A 55 0.39 -25.68 -24.97
N LYS A 56 0.76 -25.57 -23.68
CA LYS A 56 2.15 -25.71 -23.23
C LYS A 56 2.76 -27.08 -23.53
N THR A 57 1.95 -28.14 -23.67
CA THR A 57 2.45 -29.51 -23.91
C THR A 57 2.71 -29.82 -25.38
N VAL A 58 2.24 -28.98 -26.31
CA VAL A 58 2.35 -29.22 -27.75
C VAL A 58 3.06 -28.08 -28.51
N ALA A 59 3.06 -26.88 -27.95
CA ALA A 59 3.73 -25.73 -28.53
C ALA A 59 5.24 -25.78 -28.27
N GLY A 60 6.03 -25.36 -29.26
CA GLY A 60 7.49 -25.37 -29.18
C GLY A 60 8.05 -24.30 -28.24
N GLY A 61 9.34 -24.41 -27.94
CA GLY A 61 10.04 -23.44 -27.11
C GLY A 61 10.53 -22.22 -27.89
N LEU A 62 9.97 -21.04 -27.61
CA LEU A 62 10.50 -19.76 -28.09
C LEU A 62 11.32 -19.09 -26.97
N PRO A 63 12.64 -18.91 -27.13
CA PRO A 63 13.46 -18.33 -26.09
C PRO A 63 13.14 -16.84 -25.92
N VAL A 64 12.84 -16.42 -24.69
CA VAL A 64 12.68 -15.01 -24.32
C VAL A 64 13.49 -14.70 -23.06
N VAL A 65 13.77 -13.41 -22.82
CA VAL A 65 14.36 -12.96 -21.55
C VAL A 65 13.42 -13.32 -20.40
N GLY A 66 13.98 -13.62 -19.23
CA GLY A 66 13.24 -13.80 -17.98
C GLY A 66 12.60 -12.51 -17.47
N ASN A 67 11.68 -11.92 -18.26
CA ASN A 67 10.75 -10.87 -17.87
C ASN A 67 9.32 -11.38 -18.12
N ILE A 68 8.75 -12.05 -17.12
CA ILE A 68 7.43 -12.67 -17.24
C ILE A 68 6.31 -11.65 -17.42
N MET A 69 6.44 -10.45 -16.84
CA MET A 69 5.47 -9.36 -17.01
C MET A 69 5.40 -8.90 -18.48
N ALA A 70 6.55 -8.70 -19.11
CA ALA A 70 6.61 -8.34 -20.53
C ALA A 70 6.01 -9.43 -21.44
N LEU A 71 6.28 -10.70 -21.13
CA LEU A 71 5.71 -11.83 -21.87
C LEU A 71 4.17 -11.87 -21.76
N VAL A 72 3.64 -11.84 -20.54
CA VAL A 72 2.19 -11.89 -20.31
C VAL A 72 1.48 -10.69 -20.94
N ASP A 73 2.07 -9.50 -20.85
CA ASP A 73 1.49 -8.31 -21.48
C ASP A 73 1.55 -8.37 -23.02
N ALA A 74 2.64 -8.90 -23.60
CA ALA A 74 2.72 -9.11 -25.05
C ALA A 74 1.66 -10.10 -25.57
N LEU A 75 1.40 -11.18 -24.83
CA LEU A 75 0.33 -12.13 -25.17
C LEU A 75 -1.03 -11.45 -25.17
N ASN A 76 -1.32 -10.61 -24.16
CA ASN A 76 -2.58 -9.87 -24.10
C ASN A 76 -2.70 -8.79 -25.19
N ASP A 77 -1.61 -8.09 -25.52
CA ASP A 77 -1.61 -7.14 -26.64
C ASP A 77 -1.85 -7.84 -27.98
N ILE A 78 -1.25 -9.02 -28.19
CA ILE A 78 -1.52 -9.86 -29.36
C ILE A 78 -2.99 -10.25 -29.44
N VAL A 79 -3.58 -10.72 -28.33
CA VAL A 79 -5.01 -11.07 -28.28
C VAL A 79 -5.86 -9.85 -28.63
N ARG A 80 -5.57 -8.69 -28.06
CA ARG A 80 -6.30 -7.46 -28.34
C ARG A 80 -6.22 -7.08 -29.81
N LEU A 81 -5.04 -7.13 -30.42
CA LEU A 81 -4.85 -6.83 -31.85
C LEU A 81 -5.51 -7.87 -32.77
N ALA A 82 -5.52 -9.15 -32.37
CA ALA A 82 -6.13 -10.22 -33.15
C ALA A 82 -7.67 -10.19 -33.11
N THR A 83 -8.24 -9.67 -32.02
CA THR A 83 -9.70 -9.63 -31.79
C THR A 83 -10.35 -8.29 -32.11
N SER A 84 -9.56 -7.24 -32.38
CA SER A 84 -10.09 -5.91 -32.71
C SER A 84 -10.46 -5.79 -34.19
N ASP A 85 -11.66 -5.29 -34.48
CA ASP A 85 -12.11 -4.99 -35.85
C ASP A 85 -11.29 -3.86 -36.50
N GLU A 86 -10.92 -2.84 -35.72
CA GLU A 86 -9.99 -1.77 -36.08
C GLU A 86 -8.84 -1.72 -35.09
N ARG A 87 -7.60 -1.82 -35.59
CA ARG A 87 -6.40 -1.87 -34.75
C ARG A 87 -5.90 -0.45 -34.45
N ASP A 88 -5.93 -0.05 -33.18
CA ASP A 88 -5.39 1.23 -32.73
C ASP A 88 -3.85 1.25 -32.93
N PRO A 89 -3.27 2.27 -33.60
CA PRO A 89 -1.82 2.49 -33.65
C PRO A 89 -1.12 2.38 -32.30
N LEU A 90 -1.78 2.77 -31.22
CA LEU A 90 -1.23 2.75 -29.87
C LEU A 90 -1.14 1.34 -29.26
N ASP A 91 -1.91 0.38 -29.77
CA ASP A 91 -1.81 -1.03 -29.35
C ASP A 91 -0.55 -1.67 -29.95
N TRP A 92 -0.18 -1.30 -31.18
CA TRP A 92 1.13 -1.67 -31.75
C TRP A 92 2.30 -1.09 -30.95
N VAL A 93 2.16 0.14 -30.45
CA VAL A 93 3.16 0.76 -29.57
C VAL A 93 3.29 -0.03 -28.26
N SER A 94 2.16 -0.40 -27.61
CA SER A 94 2.18 -1.25 -26.40
C SER A 94 2.92 -2.57 -26.66
N LEU A 95 2.54 -3.26 -27.74
CA LEU A 95 3.14 -4.53 -28.12
C LEU A 95 4.63 -4.38 -28.40
N GLY A 96 5.04 -3.33 -29.11
CA GLY A 96 6.45 -3.04 -29.40
C GLY A 96 7.29 -2.87 -28.14
N ILE A 97 6.79 -2.13 -27.14
CA ILE A 97 7.48 -1.95 -25.85
C ILE A 97 7.60 -3.29 -25.09
N ASN A 98 6.54 -4.10 -25.11
CA ASN A 98 6.55 -5.41 -24.45
C ASN A 98 7.52 -6.38 -25.12
N LEU A 99 7.52 -6.44 -26.45
CA LEU A 99 8.44 -7.27 -27.22
C LEU A 99 9.90 -6.86 -26.98
N ILE A 100 10.23 -5.57 -26.86
CA ILE A 100 11.58 -5.12 -26.45
C ILE A 100 12.02 -5.83 -25.16
N GLY A 101 11.14 -5.91 -24.17
CA GLY A 101 11.38 -6.57 -22.89
C GLY A 101 11.60 -8.09 -22.97
N MET A 102 11.22 -8.72 -24.09
CA MET A 102 11.32 -10.16 -24.31
C MET A 102 12.52 -10.59 -25.15
N ILE A 103 13.17 -9.68 -25.91
CA ILE A 103 14.23 -10.05 -26.87
C ILE A 103 15.45 -10.69 -26.17
N PRO A 104 15.78 -11.96 -26.47
CA PRO A 104 16.88 -12.68 -25.82
C PRO A 104 18.28 -12.31 -26.35
N ILE A 105 18.38 -11.78 -27.57
CA ILE A 105 19.66 -11.58 -28.28
C ILE A 105 19.83 -10.11 -28.71
N PRO A 106 21.04 -9.52 -28.58
CA PRO A 106 22.21 -10.06 -27.89
C PRO A 106 22.00 -10.09 -26.36
N PRO A 107 22.46 -11.13 -25.63
CA PRO A 107 22.25 -11.27 -24.19
C PRO A 107 22.81 -10.11 -23.36
N GLY A 108 23.95 -9.55 -23.79
CA GLY A 108 24.61 -8.44 -23.10
C GLY A 108 23.79 -7.13 -23.06
N MET A 109 22.73 -7.01 -23.86
CA MET A 109 21.83 -5.85 -23.87
C MET A 109 20.47 -6.14 -23.20
N ALA A 110 20.25 -7.32 -22.63
CA ALA A 110 18.98 -7.68 -22.00
C ALA A 110 18.59 -6.70 -20.87
N ALA A 111 19.55 -6.35 -20.00
CA ALA A 111 19.32 -5.37 -18.93
C ALA A 111 18.90 -3.99 -19.47
N ALA A 112 19.52 -3.54 -20.57
CA ALA A 112 19.18 -2.28 -21.26
C ALA A 112 17.75 -2.31 -21.82
N ARG A 113 17.36 -3.41 -22.48
CA ARG A 113 16.01 -3.57 -23.02
C ARG A 113 14.95 -3.67 -21.93
N MET A 114 15.22 -4.42 -20.86
CA MET A 114 14.32 -4.50 -19.70
C MET A 114 14.15 -3.15 -19.02
N SER A 115 15.23 -2.36 -18.87
CA SER A 115 15.13 -0.99 -18.37
C SER A 115 14.40 -0.06 -19.31
N LEU A 116 14.51 -0.25 -20.63
CA LEU A 116 13.85 0.63 -21.59
C LEU A 116 12.32 0.49 -21.57
N ARG A 117 11.79 -0.72 -21.29
CA ARG A 117 10.35 -1.00 -21.28
C ARG A 117 9.55 -0.09 -20.31
N PRO A 118 9.83 -0.05 -18.99
CA PRO A 118 9.12 0.82 -18.06
C PRO A 118 9.27 2.30 -18.41
N MET A 119 10.45 2.72 -18.87
CA MET A 119 10.69 4.12 -19.25
C MET A 119 9.79 4.55 -20.41
N LEU A 120 9.68 3.73 -21.46
CA LEU A 120 8.85 4.05 -22.63
C LEU A 120 7.37 4.13 -22.28
N PHE A 121 6.87 3.20 -21.44
CA PHE A 121 5.49 3.29 -20.97
C PHE A 121 5.26 4.52 -20.09
N LEU A 122 6.20 4.87 -19.22
CA LEU A 122 6.08 6.04 -18.36
C LEU A 122 6.09 7.35 -19.18
N VAL A 123 7.02 7.50 -20.12
CA VAL A 123 7.06 8.67 -21.03
C VAL A 123 5.78 8.77 -21.84
N ARG A 124 5.29 7.64 -22.38
CA ARG A 124 4.01 7.58 -23.10
C ARG A 124 2.83 8.01 -22.22
N GLN A 125 2.77 7.53 -20.99
CA GLN A 125 1.70 7.86 -20.05
C GLN A 125 1.65 9.38 -19.79
N GLU A 126 2.80 10.01 -19.55
CA GLU A 126 2.85 11.46 -19.31
C GLU A 126 2.48 12.29 -20.53
N MET A 127 2.97 11.89 -21.71
CA MET A 127 2.70 12.63 -22.95
C MET A 127 1.20 12.67 -23.28
N ARG A 128 0.45 11.62 -22.92
CA ARG A 128 -1.01 11.60 -23.06
C ARG A 128 -1.71 12.53 -22.08
N GLN A 129 -1.20 12.64 -20.86
CA GLN A 129 -1.86 13.35 -19.77
C GLN A 129 -1.60 14.87 -19.78
N ALA A 130 -0.38 15.29 -20.13
CA ALA A 130 0.02 16.69 -19.95
C ALA A 130 -0.50 17.65 -21.05
N GLY A 131 -0.96 17.13 -22.20
CA GLY A 131 -1.22 17.95 -23.40
C GLY A 131 -0.02 18.81 -23.85
N LYS A 132 1.16 18.57 -23.25
CA LYS A 132 2.39 19.37 -23.35
C LYS A 132 3.57 18.41 -23.48
N MET A 133 4.54 18.79 -24.31
CA MET A 133 5.76 18.03 -24.64
C MET A 133 6.84 18.03 -23.53
N VAL A 134 6.53 18.42 -22.29
CA VAL A 134 7.56 18.61 -21.24
C VAL A 134 7.35 17.60 -20.11
N LEU A 135 8.29 16.66 -19.97
CA LEU A 135 8.36 15.77 -18.82
C LEU A 135 8.81 16.56 -17.57
N GLY A 136 8.15 16.32 -16.43
CA GLY A 136 8.49 16.99 -15.17
C GLY A 136 9.81 16.51 -14.57
N ASP A 137 10.45 17.35 -13.76
CA ASP A 137 11.77 17.08 -13.15
C ASP A 137 11.75 15.82 -12.25
N ALA A 138 10.66 15.61 -11.51
CA ALA A 138 10.43 14.40 -10.71
C ALA A 138 10.54 13.10 -11.52
N LEU A 139 9.99 13.11 -12.73
CA LEU A 139 9.97 11.93 -13.58
C LEU A 139 11.35 11.62 -14.13
N ILE A 140 12.12 12.63 -14.54
CA ILE A 140 13.51 12.45 -14.96
C ILE A 140 14.32 11.82 -13.82
N GLU A 141 14.14 12.29 -12.59
CA GLU A 141 14.82 11.74 -11.40
C GLU A 141 14.40 10.31 -11.06
N VAL A 142 13.13 9.97 -11.26
CA VAL A 142 12.64 8.59 -11.16
C VAL A 142 13.28 7.71 -12.23
N LEU A 143 13.36 8.16 -13.49
CA LEU A 143 14.00 7.43 -14.60
C LEU A 143 15.51 7.24 -14.36
N ILE A 144 16.21 8.24 -13.82
CA ILE A 144 17.61 8.14 -13.41
C ILE A 144 17.76 7.04 -12.35
N GLY A 145 16.89 7.01 -11.34
CA GLY A 145 16.89 5.97 -10.31
C GLY A 145 16.62 4.57 -10.88
N HIS A 146 15.64 4.46 -11.78
CA HIS A 146 15.30 3.23 -12.47
C HIS A 146 16.47 2.68 -13.30
N LEU A 147 17.10 3.51 -14.13
CA LEU A 147 18.27 3.15 -14.92
C LEU A 147 19.41 2.69 -14.03
N ASN A 148 19.71 3.47 -12.99
CA ASN A 148 20.82 3.21 -12.09
C ASN A 148 20.61 1.99 -11.17
N ALA A 149 19.40 1.42 -11.12
CA ALA A 149 19.14 0.20 -10.37
C ALA A 149 19.62 -1.07 -11.09
N THR A 150 19.86 -1.02 -12.40
CA THR A 150 20.27 -2.16 -13.23
C THR A 150 21.51 -1.87 -14.08
N ILE A 151 21.74 -0.61 -14.46
CA ILE A 151 22.77 -0.21 -15.42
C ILE A 151 23.66 0.88 -14.80
N VAL A 152 24.94 0.87 -15.18
CA VAL A 152 25.88 1.95 -14.84
C VAL A 152 25.95 2.89 -16.04
N GLY A 153 25.61 4.16 -15.84
CA GLY A 153 25.64 5.17 -16.89
C GLY A 153 24.81 6.38 -16.52
N THR A 154 24.78 7.37 -17.42
CA THR A 154 23.90 8.53 -17.30
C THR A 154 22.69 8.35 -18.21
N LEU A 155 21.57 9.00 -17.87
CA LEU A 155 20.32 8.85 -18.63
C LEU A 155 20.45 9.40 -20.06
N ASP A 156 21.19 10.50 -20.26
CA ASP A 156 21.45 11.09 -21.58
C ASP A 156 22.22 10.15 -22.51
N ASP A 157 23.29 9.53 -22.02
CA ASP A 157 24.07 8.56 -22.81
C ASP A 157 23.23 7.32 -23.13
N PHE A 158 22.45 6.83 -22.16
CA PHE A 158 21.55 5.70 -22.37
C PHE A 158 20.51 5.98 -23.44
N VAL A 159 19.83 7.13 -23.39
CA VAL A 159 18.79 7.51 -24.36
C VAL A 159 19.39 7.71 -25.75
N SER A 160 20.54 8.40 -25.85
CA SER A 160 21.26 8.60 -27.11
C SER A 160 21.66 7.27 -27.76
N GLN A 161 22.20 6.33 -26.98
CA GLN A 161 22.54 5.00 -27.49
C GLN A 161 21.31 4.17 -27.86
N ALA A 162 20.22 4.29 -27.10
CA ALA A 162 18.96 3.60 -27.38
C ALA A 162 18.38 4.06 -28.72
N GLN A 163 18.39 5.36 -29.02
CA GLN A 163 17.93 5.90 -30.31
C GLN A 163 18.69 5.30 -31.50
N GLY A 164 20.02 5.27 -31.45
CA GLY A 164 20.83 4.72 -32.54
C GLY A 164 20.65 3.21 -32.77
N LYS A 165 20.24 2.47 -31.73
CA LYS A 165 20.03 1.01 -31.78
C LYS A 165 18.56 0.62 -31.99
N LEU A 166 17.62 1.55 -31.83
CA LEU A 166 16.19 1.28 -31.85
C LEU A 166 15.72 0.55 -33.13
N PRO A 167 16.14 0.93 -34.36
CA PRO A 167 15.70 0.23 -35.56
C PRO A 167 16.04 -1.27 -35.57
N GLY A 168 17.24 -1.63 -35.12
CA GLY A 168 17.67 -3.03 -35.03
C GLY A 168 16.93 -3.79 -33.93
N ILE A 169 16.73 -3.14 -32.77
CA ILE A 169 15.93 -3.70 -31.66
C ILE A 169 14.50 -4.00 -32.12
N LEU A 170 13.87 -3.08 -32.87
CA LEU A 170 12.50 -3.26 -33.34
C LEU A 170 12.38 -4.27 -34.48
N GLU A 171 13.42 -4.43 -35.30
CA GLU A 171 13.47 -5.53 -36.27
C GLU A 171 13.46 -6.89 -35.56
N ASP A 172 14.27 -7.06 -34.51
CA ASP A 172 14.32 -8.30 -33.73
C ASP A 172 13.05 -8.51 -32.90
N ALA A 173 12.47 -7.44 -32.35
CA ALA A 173 11.16 -7.46 -31.69
C ALA A 173 10.07 -7.97 -32.65
N GLY A 174 10.02 -7.45 -33.87
CA GLY A 174 9.05 -7.84 -34.89
C GLY A 174 9.19 -9.31 -35.29
N LYS A 175 10.42 -9.82 -35.44
CA LYS A 175 10.67 -11.26 -35.69
C LYS A 175 10.22 -12.12 -34.51
N LEU A 176 10.48 -11.69 -33.29
CA LEU A 176 10.05 -12.40 -32.08
C LEU A 176 8.52 -12.46 -32.00
N GLY A 177 7.83 -11.33 -32.18
CA GLY A 177 6.37 -11.27 -32.16
C GLY A 177 5.71 -12.10 -33.26
N GLU A 178 6.27 -12.10 -34.47
CA GLU A 178 5.86 -13.00 -35.57
C GLU A 178 6.01 -14.48 -35.15
N GLY A 179 7.14 -14.82 -34.51
CA GLY A 179 7.36 -16.16 -33.97
C GLY A 179 6.37 -16.56 -32.87
N VAL A 180 5.99 -15.63 -31.97
CA VAL A 180 4.96 -15.87 -30.94
C VAL A 180 3.61 -16.21 -31.58
N LEU A 181 3.20 -15.45 -32.59
CA LEU A 181 1.95 -15.72 -33.31
C LEU A 181 1.92 -17.10 -33.95
N PHE A 182 3.02 -17.49 -34.60
CA PHE A 182 3.14 -18.82 -35.19
C PHE A 182 3.11 -19.92 -34.14
N GLN A 183 3.75 -19.74 -32.99
CA GLN A 183 3.69 -20.72 -31.89
C GLN A 183 2.27 -20.87 -31.32
N ILE A 184 1.50 -19.78 -31.20
CA ILE A 184 0.09 -19.85 -30.79
C ILE A 184 -0.72 -20.62 -31.84
N ALA A 185 -0.59 -20.27 -33.12
CA ALA A 185 -1.29 -20.93 -34.22
C ALA A 185 -0.97 -22.43 -34.32
N ASP A 186 0.31 -22.80 -34.24
CA ASP A 186 0.76 -24.19 -34.30
C ASP A 186 0.28 -24.99 -33.07
N GLY A 187 0.30 -24.37 -31.88
CA GLY A 187 -0.22 -24.97 -30.66
C GLY A 187 -1.73 -25.24 -30.74
N LEU A 188 -2.50 -24.27 -31.27
CA LEU A 188 -3.95 -24.41 -31.49
C LEU A 188 -4.27 -25.58 -32.42
N GLU A 189 -3.59 -25.68 -33.57
CA GLU A 189 -3.85 -26.73 -34.55
C GLU A 189 -3.47 -28.13 -34.08
N LYS A 190 -2.30 -28.27 -33.41
CA LYS A 190 -1.86 -29.56 -32.84
C LYS A 190 -2.86 -30.12 -31.84
N LEU A 191 -3.53 -29.26 -31.05
CA LEU A 191 -4.51 -29.70 -30.06
C LEU A 191 -5.85 -30.17 -30.66
N VAL A 192 -6.22 -29.69 -31.85
CA VAL A 192 -7.48 -30.08 -32.53
C VAL A 192 -7.29 -31.12 -33.63
N ASN A 193 -6.05 -31.40 -34.03
CA ASN A 193 -5.68 -32.41 -35.05
C ASN A 193 -4.68 -33.44 -34.49
N PRO A 194 -5.13 -34.49 -33.80
CA PRO A 194 -4.25 -35.42 -33.09
C PRO A 194 -3.45 -36.43 -33.97
N GLU A 195 -3.25 -36.18 -35.27
CA GLU A 195 -2.38 -37.04 -36.12
C GLU A 195 -0.87 -36.78 -35.94
N LEU A 196 -0.47 -36.13 -34.86
CA LEU A 196 0.94 -35.92 -34.50
C LEU A 196 1.30 -36.71 -33.24
N ASN A 197 2.52 -37.24 -33.25
CA ASN A 197 3.02 -38.32 -32.43
C ASN A 197 3.06 -37.93 -30.93
N ALA A 198 1.91 -37.96 -30.26
CA ALA A 198 1.68 -37.44 -28.91
C ALA A 198 2.70 -37.90 -27.86
N LYS A 199 3.33 -39.07 -28.05
CA LYS A 199 4.31 -39.64 -27.13
C LYS A 199 5.73 -39.08 -27.29
N ALA A 200 6.11 -38.64 -28.50
CA ALA A 200 7.39 -38.00 -28.75
C ALA A 200 7.36 -36.53 -28.31
N ASP A 201 6.26 -35.84 -28.60
CA ASP A 201 6.05 -34.43 -28.24
C ASP A 201 5.94 -34.22 -26.71
N LEU A 202 5.32 -35.16 -25.99
CA LEU A 202 5.26 -35.14 -24.50
C LEU A 202 6.66 -35.26 -23.85
N LEU A 203 7.53 -36.10 -24.40
CA LEU A 203 8.89 -36.32 -23.89
C LEU A 203 9.81 -35.11 -24.15
N GLU A 204 9.60 -34.41 -25.27
CA GLU A 204 10.34 -33.19 -25.62
C GLU A 204 9.84 -31.99 -24.79
N ALA A 205 8.53 -31.91 -24.53
CA ALA A 205 7.93 -30.91 -23.64
C ALA A 205 8.37 -31.09 -22.17
N GLU A 206 8.42 -32.31 -21.63
CA GLU A 206 8.90 -32.60 -20.27
C GLU A 206 10.37 -32.19 -20.06
N GLN A 207 11.22 -32.32 -21.09
CA GLN A 207 12.63 -31.90 -21.03
C GLN A 207 12.81 -30.37 -21.03
N LEU A 208 11.90 -29.62 -21.66
CA LEU A 208 11.91 -28.15 -21.68
C LEU A 208 11.38 -27.53 -20.37
N VAL A 209 10.50 -28.24 -19.64
CA VAL A 209 9.90 -27.80 -18.36
C VAL A 209 10.91 -27.79 -17.20
N HIS A 210 11.95 -28.63 -17.25
CA HIS A 210 12.94 -28.77 -16.16
C HIS A 210 13.86 -27.54 -15.93
N ALA A 211 13.72 -26.46 -16.70
CA ALA A 211 14.51 -25.23 -16.58
C ALA A 211 13.81 -24.09 -15.80
N ALA A 212 12.54 -24.22 -15.42
CA ALA A 212 11.78 -23.17 -14.73
C ALA A 212 11.99 -23.21 -13.20
N GLY A 213 13.23 -23.01 -12.75
CA GLY A 213 13.55 -22.74 -11.34
C GLY A 213 13.46 -21.24 -11.02
N ASP A 214 12.72 -20.89 -9.96
CA ASP A 214 12.37 -19.53 -9.50
C ASP A 214 11.63 -18.65 -10.52
N LEU A 215 10.34 -18.98 -10.68
CA LEU A 215 9.36 -18.49 -11.66
C LEU A 215 8.92 -17.03 -11.57
N TRP A 216 9.43 -16.28 -10.59
CA TRP A 216 9.24 -14.82 -10.50
C TRP A 216 10.39 -14.11 -11.25
N ALA A 217 10.62 -14.55 -12.50
CA ALA A 217 11.77 -14.11 -13.27
C ALA A 217 11.60 -12.65 -13.71
N TYR A 218 12.31 -11.77 -13.00
CA TYR A 218 12.81 -10.49 -13.49
C TYR A 218 14.34 -10.56 -13.47
N ASP A 219 14.91 -11.37 -14.37
CA ASP A 219 16.36 -11.55 -14.48
C ASP A 219 16.81 -11.44 -15.94
N PRO A 220 17.57 -10.39 -16.30
CA PRO A 220 18.12 -10.23 -17.65
C PRO A 220 19.10 -11.34 -18.06
N LYS A 221 19.57 -12.17 -17.13
CA LYS A 221 20.43 -13.33 -17.41
C LYS A 221 19.66 -14.64 -17.54
N ALA A 222 18.41 -14.70 -17.06
CA ALA A 222 17.56 -15.85 -17.21
C ALA A 222 16.92 -15.87 -18.61
N ALA A 223 16.65 -17.07 -19.11
CA ALA A 223 15.92 -17.28 -20.35
C ALA A 223 14.74 -18.22 -20.10
N ILE A 224 13.58 -17.86 -20.63
CA ILE A 224 12.38 -18.69 -20.62
C ILE A 224 12.38 -19.47 -21.94
N GLY A 225 12.47 -20.80 -21.84
CA GLY A 225 12.49 -21.67 -23.01
C GLY A 225 11.12 -21.91 -23.63
N ASN A 226 10.05 -21.90 -22.83
CA ASN A 226 8.67 -22.12 -23.28
C ASN A 226 7.75 -21.05 -22.68
N ILE A 227 7.22 -20.18 -23.55
CA ILE A 227 6.41 -19.02 -23.14
C ILE A 227 5.07 -19.43 -22.49
N PHE A 228 4.48 -20.54 -22.93
CA PHE A 228 3.20 -21.02 -22.39
C PHE A 228 3.39 -21.70 -21.04
N ALA A 229 4.49 -22.42 -20.85
CA ALA A 229 4.84 -22.99 -19.54
C ALA A 229 4.98 -21.88 -18.49
N ALA A 230 5.74 -20.82 -18.79
CA ALA A 230 5.91 -19.70 -17.86
C ALA A 230 4.60 -18.97 -17.55
N ALA A 231 3.76 -18.72 -18.56
CA ALA A 231 2.44 -18.13 -18.33
C ALA A 231 1.52 -19.04 -17.50
N ALA A 232 1.53 -20.36 -17.77
CA ALA A 232 0.73 -21.35 -17.03
C ALA A 232 1.14 -21.42 -15.56
N GLU A 233 2.45 -21.46 -15.31
CA GLU A 233 3.02 -21.55 -13.97
C GLU A 233 2.72 -20.31 -13.13
N VAL A 234 2.78 -19.10 -13.70
CA VAL A 234 2.36 -17.88 -12.99
C VAL A 234 0.85 -17.84 -12.76
N CYS A 235 0.04 -18.27 -13.73
CA CYS A 235 -1.41 -18.40 -13.55
C CYS A 235 -1.76 -19.37 -12.40
N ALA A 236 -1.09 -20.51 -12.34
CA ALA A 236 -1.21 -21.49 -11.28
C ALA A 236 -0.74 -20.95 -9.92
N ALA A 237 0.42 -20.27 -9.88
CA ALA A 237 0.96 -19.66 -8.67
C ALA A 237 0.04 -18.58 -8.09
N ALA A 238 -0.69 -17.85 -8.96
CA ALA A 238 -1.71 -16.89 -8.55
C ALA A 238 -3.05 -17.54 -8.09
N GLY A 239 -3.13 -18.87 -8.04
CA GLY A 239 -4.34 -19.60 -7.67
C GLY A 239 -5.46 -19.52 -8.71
N LYS A 240 -5.15 -19.14 -9.97
CA LYS A 240 -6.11 -18.99 -11.07
C LYS A 240 -6.05 -20.10 -12.13
N GLY A 241 -5.21 -21.11 -11.91
CA GLY A 241 -5.12 -22.26 -12.80
C GLY A 241 -6.40 -23.10 -12.83
N ALA A 242 -6.86 -23.47 -14.02
CA ALA A 242 -8.04 -24.32 -14.17
C ALA A 242 -7.78 -25.75 -13.64
N VAL A 243 -8.62 -26.21 -12.72
CA VAL A 243 -8.82 -27.65 -12.43
C VAL A 243 -9.89 -28.16 -13.40
N ASN A 244 -9.59 -28.20 -14.69
CA ASN A 244 -10.42 -28.93 -15.65
C ASN A 244 -9.71 -30.24 -15.98
N GLY A 245 -10.17 -31.29 -15.31
CA GLY A 245 -9.79 -32.67 -15.56
C GLY A 245 -10.02 -33.03 -17.03
N ALA A 246 -9.10 -33.83 -17.54
CA ALA A 246 -9.09 -34.35 -18.90
C ALA A 246 -10.48 -34.80 -19.36
N VAL A 247 -11.03 -34.10 -20.36
CA VAL A 247 -12.09 -34.67 -21.18
C VAL A 247 -11.44 -35.13 -22.48
N GLU A 248 -11.03 -36.39 -22.51
CA GLU A 248 -10.71 -37.12 -23.74
C GLU A 248 -12.01 -37.32 -24.55
N HIS A 249 -12.50 -36.28 -25.20
CA HIS A 249 -13.56 -36.39 -26.20
C HIS A 249 -13.04 -35.94 -27.55
N LEU A 250 -13.52 -36.59 -28.61
CA LEU A 250 -13.31 -36.16 -29.99
C LEU A 250 -13.74 -34.69 -30.11
N VAL A 251 -12.81 -33.83 -30.52
CA VAL A 251 -13.10 -32.40 -30.75
C VAL A 251 -14.15 -32.31 -31.85
N PRO A 252 -15.32 -31.67 -31.62
CA PRO A 252 -16.35 -31.53 -32.64
C PRO A 252 -15.79 -30.83 -33.88
N GLU A 253 -16.17 -31.30 -35.08
CA GLU A 253 -15.70 -30.72 -36.35
C GLU A 253 -16.00 -29.21 -36.47
N ALA A 254 -17.07 -28.72 -35.84
CA ALA A 254 -17.38 -27.30 -35.78
C ALA A 254 -16.32 -26.51 -34.99
N VAL A 255 -15.87 -27.03 -33.84
CA VAL A 255 -14.83 -26.42 -33.00
C VAL A 255 -13.49 -26.46 -33.73
N LYS A 256 -13.15 -27.61 -34.32
CA LYS A 256 -11.93 -27.77 -35.12
C LYS A 256 -11.83 -26.75 -36.26
N LYS A 257 -12.92 -26.53 -37.00
CA LYS A 257 -12.98 -25.52 -38.07
C LYS A 257 -12.74 -24.10 -37.54
N GLU A 258 -13.35 -23.74 -36.41
CA GLU A 258 -13.15 -22.40 -35.84
C GLU A 258 -11.72 -22.22 -35.32
N VAL A 259 -11.16 -23.20 -34.60
CA VAL A 259 -9.78 -23.13 -34.10
C VAL A 259 -8.76 -22.99 -35.24
N VAL A 260 -8.92 -23.75 -36.33
CA VAL A 260 -8.06 -23.64 -37.52
C VAL A 260 -8.19 -22.26 -38.17
N LYS A 261 -9.42 -21.74 -38.31
CA LYS A 261 -9.64 -20.39 -38.83
C LYS A 261 -8.94 -19.33 -37.98
N GLN A 262 -8.98 -19.45 -36.65
CA GLN A 262 -8.27 -18.53 -35.75
C GLN A 262 -6.75 -18.65 -35.89
N ALA A 263 -6.21 -19.87 -36.03
CA ALA A 263 -4.80 -20.11 -36.30
C ALA A 263 -4.34 -19.46 -37.62
N ASP A 264 -5.15 -19.56 -38.69
CA ASP A 264 -4.87 -18.92 -39.98
C ASP A 264 -4.85 -17.39 -39.88
N LEU A 265 -5.79 -16.79 -39.12
CA LEU A 265 -5.81 -15.34 -38.86
C LEU A 265 -4.55 -14.88 -38.13
N LEU A 266 -4.10 -15.62 -37.12
CA LEU A 266 -2.87 -15.31 -36.38
C LEU A 266 -1.63 -15.39 -37.30
N ARG A 267 -1.55 -16.40 -38.18
CA ARG A 267 -0.46 -16.49 -39.16
C ARG A 267 -0.47 -15.34 -40.15
N ALA A 268 -1.65 -14.95 -40.64
CA ALA A 268 -1.79 -13.80 -41.54
C ALA A 268 -1.37 -12.48 -40.86
N MET A 269 -1.59 -12.35 -39.55
CA MET A 269 -1.18 -11.17 -38.77
C MET A 269 0.35 -11.09 -38.55
N GLY A 270 1.08 -12.20 -38.64
CA GLY A 270 2.54 -12.26 -38.39
C GLY A 270 3.37 -11.23 -39.19
N PRO A 271 3.31 -11.25 -40.53
CA PRO A 271 4.03 -10.30 -41.37
C PRO A 271 3.62 -8.83 -41.15
N GLU A 272 2.34 -8.60 -40.86
CA GLU A 272 1.79 -7.29 -40.56
C GLU A 272 2.37 -6.75 -39.24
N LEU A 273 2.33 -7.55 -38.17
CA LEU A 273 2.94 -7.23 -36.88
C LEU A 273 4.40 -6.81 -37.09
N ARG A 274 5.17 -7.62 -37.81
CA ARG A 274 6.58 -7.34 -38.07
C ARG A 274 6.79 -6.00 -38.77
N THR A 275 5.93 -5.65 -39.73
CA THR A 275 6.00 -4.37 -40.44
C THR A 275 5.62 -3.20 -39.53
N GLN A 276 4.54 -3.33 -38.76
CA GLN A 276 4.07 -2.30 -37.84
C GLN A 276 5.12 -2.01 -36.75
N ILE A 277 5.63 -3.06 -36.08
CA ILE A 277 6.65 -2.92 -35.03
C ILE A 277 7.93 -2.27 -35.57
N LYS A 278 8.37 -2.64 -36.77
CA LYS A 278 9.53 -2.00 -37.42
C LYS A 278 9.29 -0.51 -37.69
N GLY A 279 8.08 -0.13 -38.10
CA GLY A 279 7.69 1.25 -38.36
C GLY A 279 7.77 2.16 -37.13
N LEU A 280 7.67 1.61 -35.92
CA LEU A 280 7.74 2.37 -34.67
C LEU A 280 9.11 3.01 -34.41
N ALA A 281 10.12 2.68 -35.20
CA ALA A 281 11.45 3.29 -35.12
C ALA A 281 11.47 4.74 -35.61
N ASP A 282 10.50 5.15 -36.44
CA ASP A 282 10.47 6.48 -37.06
C ASP A 282 10.20 7.59 -36.02
N PRO A 283 11.16 8.48 -35.72
CA PRO A 283 10.94 9.57 -34.76
C PRO A 283 9.93 10.62 -35.25
N GLY A 284 9.61 10.67 -36.55
CA GLY A 284 8.61 11.57 -37.12
C GLY A 284 7.17 11.07 -36.98
N ALA A 285 6.97 9.77 -36.72
CA ALA A 285 5.65 9.18 -36.53
C ALA A 285 5.11 9.49 -35.13
N GLN A 286 3.89 10.03 -35.05
CA GLN A 286 3.28 10.41 -33.78
C GLN A 286 3.13 9.19 -32.84
N ASN A 287 3.54 9.33 -31.58
CA ASN A 287 3.50 8.29 -30.53
C ASN A 287 4.33 7.02 -30.85
N SER A 288 5.18 7.05 -31.88
CA SER A 288 6.13 5.97 -32.15
C SER A 288 7.18 5.88 -31.05
N LEU A 289 7.87 4.74 -30.95
CA LEU A 289 8.95 4.57 -29.97
C LEU A 289 10.13 5.49 -30.24
N GLY A 290 10.40 5.80 -31.52
CA GLY A 290 11.35 6.83 -31.90
C GLY A 290 10.97 8.21 -31.36
N SER A 291 9.69 8.59 -31.48
CA SER A 291 9.19 9.89 -31.00
C SER A 291 9.21 10.02 -29.47
N LEU A 292 8.91 8.92 -28.75
CA LEU A 292 8.98 8.86 -27.29
C LEU A 292 10.42 9.03 -26.81
N LEU A 293 11.38 8.34 -27.44
CA LEU A 293 12.80 8.50 -27.12
C LEU A 293 13.33 9.89 -27.44
N LEU A 294 12.90 10.50 -28.55
CA LEU A 294 13.27 11.86 -28.91
C LEU A 294 12.73 12.87 -27.88
N THR A 295 11.50 12.67 -27.42
CA THR A 295 10.89 13.51 -26.38
C THR A 295 11.65 13.38 -25.06
N LEU A 296 11.98 12.15 -24.67
CA LEU A 296 12.78 11.91 -23.46
C LEU A 296 14.17 12.55 -23.56
N ASP A 297 14.85 12.43 -24.70
CA ASP A 297 16.16 13.04 -24.92
C ASP A 297 16.12 14.57 -24.73
N GLY A 298 15.17 15.25 -25.39
CA GLY A 298 15.00 16.69 -25.25
C GLY A 298 14.68 17.12 -23.82
N ALA A 299 13.88 16.33 -23.09
CA ALA A 299 13.57 16.58 -21.69
C ALA A 299 14.81 16.43 -20.79
N VAL A 300 15.62 15.38 -21.00
CA VAL A 300 16.87 15.14 -20.25
C VAL A 300 17.89 16.25 -20.50
N VAL A 301 18.05 16.70 -21.75
CA VAL A 301 18.93 17.83 -22.09
C VAL A 301 18.48 19.10 -21.36
N SER A 302 17.18 19.40 -21.41
CA SER A 302 16.61 20.58 -20.75
C SER A 302 16.75 20.53 -19.23
N TRP A 303 16.51 19.36 -18.63
CA TRP A 303 16.68 19.11 -17.21
C TRP A 303 18.13 19.31 -16.79
N ARG A 304 19.10 18.77 -17.56
CA ARG A 304 20.52 18.91 -17.27
C ARG A 304 21.02 20.35 -17.37
N ALA A 305 20.49 21.15 -18.29
CA ALA A 305 20.83 22.56 -18.37
C ALA A 305 20.42 23.35 -17.10
N ARG A 306 19.33 22.95 -16.44
CA ARG A 306 18.86 23.54 -15.18
C ARG A 306 19.62 23.00 -13.96
N ASN A 307 19.85 21.69 -13.93
CA ASN A 307 20.38 20.95 -12.77
C ASN A 307 21.87 20.60 -12.87
N GLY A 308 22.57 21.04 -13.92
CA GLY A 308 23.96 20.70 -14.23
C GLY A 308 25.02 21.40 -13.37
N HIS A 309 24.61 22.24 -12.42
CA HIS A 309 25.53 22.78 -11.41
C HIS A 309 25.89 21.62 -10.46
N GLY A 310 27.08 21.07 -10.63
CA GLY A 310 27.57 19.92 -9.88
C GLY A 310 27.33 20.07 -8.38
N GLN A 311 26.96 18.94 -7.77
CA GLN A 311 26.75 18.75 -6.34
C GLN A 311 27.80 19.51 -5.52
N SER A 312 27.40 20.59 -4.87
CA SER A 312 28.26 21.31 -3.95
C SER A 312 28.39 20.49 -2.66
N PHE A 313 29.26 19.48 -2.67
CA PHE A 313 29.70 18.89 -1.41
C PHE A 313 30.66 19.88 -0.74
N ASN A 314 30.26 20.41 0.41
CA ASN A 314 31.20 21.01 1.35
C ASN A 314 32.09 19.90 1.94
N ILE A 315 33.11 19.49 1.19
CA ILE A 315 34.12 18.54 1.68
C ILE A 315 35.05 19.31 2.63
N LYS A 316 35.02 18.96 3.93
CA LYS A 316 36.06 19.41 4.87
C LYS A 316 37.43 18.96 4.34
N PRO A 317 38.43 19.85 4.23
CA PRO A 317 39.75 19.49 3.71
C PRO A 317 40.34 18.28 4.45
N GLY A 318 40.71 17.22 3.73
CA GLY A 318 41.35 16.02 4.28
C GLY A 318 40.44 14.84 4.62
N VAL A 319 39.13 14.91 4.37
CA VAL A 319 38.20 13.79 4.60
C VAL A 319 37.82 13.12 3.27
N THR A 320 38.04 11.81 3.18
CA THR A 320 37.58 11.00 2.03
C THR A 320 36.22 10.41 2.37
N ASN A 321 35.15 10.84 1.68
CA ASN A 321 33.86 10.16 1.76
C ASN A 321 33.77 9.07 0.70
N GLN A 322 33.52 7.83 1.13
CA GLN A 322 33.08 6.77 0.22
C GLN A 322 31.56 6.85 0.07
N ALA A 323 31.08 7.35 -1.06
CA ALA A 323 29.69 7.14 -1.46
C ALA A 323 29.50 5.66 -1.80
N LYS A 324 29.03 4.85 -0.84
CA LYS A 324 28.56 3.49 -1.14
C LYS A 324 27.24 3.59 -1.88
N ARG A 325 27.29 3.57 -3.22
CA ARG A 325 26.12 3.33 -4.08
C ARG A 325 25.48 2.01 -3.64
N ARG A 326 24.31 2.07 -3.01
CA ARG A 326 23.55 0.86 -2.65
C ARG A 326 22.50 0.62 -3.73
N ALA A 327 22.59 -0.54 -4.36
CA ALA A 327 21.74 -0.94 -5.47
C ALA A 327 20.32 -1.29 -4.99
N GLY A 328 19.31 -0.99 -5.82
CA GLY A 328 17.96 -1.57 -5.74
C GLY A 328 16.79 -0.59 -5.61
N GLU A 329 17.04 0.66 -5.22
CA GLU A 329 15.97 1.62 -4.89
C GLU A 329 15.45 2.33 -6.14
N GLY A 330 14.37 1.81 -6.71
CA GLY A 330 13.63 2.48 -7.80
C GLY A 330 13.56 1.72 -9.11
N LYS A 331 13.75 0.39 -9.12
CA LYS A 331 13.30 -0.41 -10.26
C LYS A 331 11.79 -0.22 -10.41
N LEU A 332 11.37 0.03 -11.63
CA LEU A 332 9.98 0.22 -12.01
C LEU A 332 9.63 -0.91 -12.97
N GLU A 333 8.36 -1.27 -13.01
CA GLU A 333 7.81 -2.10 -14.06
C GLU A 333 6.37 -1.73 -14.36
N LYS A 334 5.93 -1.98 -15.60
CA LYS A 334 4.57 -1.75 -16.05
C LYS A 334 3.65 -2.91 -15.65
N VAL A 335 2.47 -2.57 -15.14
CA VAL A 335 1.36 -3.49 -14.86
C VAL A 335 0.09 -2.98 -15.53
N GLN A 336 -0.61 -3.85 -16.26
CA GLN A 336 -1.87 -3.51 -16.93
C GLN A 336 -3.10 -3.71 -16.05
N ARG A 337 -3.04 -4.73 -15.19
CA ARG A 337 -4.13 -5.10 -14.29
C ARG A 337 -3.57 -5.46 -12.93
N GLU A 338 -4.19 -4.92 -11.90
CA GLU A 338 -3.87 -5.16 -10.51
C GLU A 338 -5.09 -5.72 -9.80
N THR A 339 -4.86 -6.61 -8.84
CA THR A 339 -5.90 -7.00 -7.91
C THR A 339 -6.29 -5.81 -7.01
N PRO A 340 -7.56 -5.71 -6.58
CA PRO A 340 -7.97 -4.70 -5.61
C PRO A 340 -7.10 -4.74 -4.35
N ALA A 341 -6.87 -3.56 -3.74
CA ALA A 341 -6.19 -3.48 -2.46
C ALA A 341 -6.92 -4.29 -1.39
N LYS A 342 -6.17 -4.88 -0.47
CA LYS A 342 -6.68 -5.73 0.61
C LYS A 342 -6.53 -5.10 1.99
N GLY A 343 -5.96 -3.89 2.06
CA GLY A 343 -5.62 -3.25 3.32
C GLY A 343 -5.62 -1.74 3.23
N GLN A 344 -5.64 -1.12 4.41
CA GLN A 344 -5.45 0.31 4.59
C GLN A 344 -4.07 0.55 5.21
N PRO A 345 -3.32 1.56 4.75
CA PRO A 345 -1.99 1.82 5.26
C PRO A 345 -2.04 2.28 6.71
N ASN A 346 -0.98 2.00 7.47
CA ASN A 346 -0.76 2.59 8.77
C ASN A 346 -0.54 4.11 8.61
N PRO A 347 -1.46 4.97 9.10
CA PRO A 347 -1.36 6.41 8.91
C PRO A 347 -0.15 7.04 9.60
N LYS A 348 0.48 6.32 10.55
CA LYS A 348 1.67 6.79 11.27
C LYS A 348 2.98 6.57 10.49
N ILE A 349 2.99 5.73 9.45
CA ILE A 349 4.19 5.44 8.67
C ILE A 349 4.41 6.53 7.60
N ASN A 350 5.39 7.41 7.88
CA ASN A 350 5.85 8.50 7.01
C ASN A 350 4.78 9.51 6.54
N CYS A 351 3.54 9.41 7.02
CA CYS A 351 2.44 10.39 6.87
C CYS A 351 2.08 10.79 5.42
N VAL A 352 2.23 9.88 4.44
CA VAL A 352 1.74 10.15 3.08
C VAL A 352 0.22 10.05 3.04
N CYS A 353 -0.42 11.01 2.37
CA CYS A 353 -1.87 11.07 2.24
C CYS A 353 -2.42 9.79 1.59
N ALA A 354 -3.25 9.05 2.33
CA ALA A 354 -3.85 7.79 1.92
C ALA A 354 -5.37 7.74 2.14
N ALA A 355 -5.93 8.86 2.58
CA ALA A 355 -7.34 9.06 2.80
C ALA A 355 -7.67 10.53 2.58
N THR A 356 -8.94 10.84 2.38
CA THR A 356 -9.40 12.23 2.39
C THR A 356 -9.08 12.88 3.73
N GLY A 357 -9.06 14.22 3.76
CA GLY A 357 -8.70 14.97 4.97
C GLY A 357 -9.58 14.68 6.19
N ASN A 358 -10.77 14.10 5.98
CA ASN A 358 -11.71 13.82 7.06
C ASN A 358 -11.91 12.33 7.36
N SER A 359 -11.71 11.38 6.42
CA SER A 359 -12.14 9.99 6.69
C SER A 359 -11.92 8.88 5.64
N ILE A 360 -12.10 9.12 4.33
CA ILE A 360 -12.31 8.06 3.33
C ILE A 360 -10.98 7.50 2.83
N SER A 361 -10.74 6.20 3.02
CA SER A 361 -9.55 5.51 2.49
C SER A 361 -9.49 5.55 0.96
N PHE A 362 -8.36 6.00 0.40
CA PHE A 362 -8.17 5.96 -1.06
C PHE A 362 -8.06 4.54 -1.59
N ALA A 363 -7.53 3.59 -0.81
CA ALA A 363 -7.37 2.21 -1.27
C ALA A 363 -8.67 1.42 -1.20
N MET A 364 -9.40 1.54 -0.09
CA MET A 364 -10.56 0.70 0.21
C MET A 364 -11.89 1.39 -0.04
N GLY A 365 -11.95 2.73 -0.07
CA GLY A 365 -13.20 3.49 -0.05
C GLY A 365 -13.96 3.41 1.28
N SER A 366 -13.41 2.74 2.28
CA SER A 366 -13.99 2.67 3.61
C SER A 366 -13.89 4.01 4.33
N GLU A 367 -14.97 4.39 5.02
CA GLU A 367 -15.05 5.57 5.88
C GLU A 367 -14.54 5.23 7.28
N SER A 368 -13.68 6.08 7.86
CA SER A 368 -13.32 6.01 9.28
C SER A 368 -13.50 7.36 9.97
N VAL A 369 -14.22 7.39 11.09
CA VAL A 369 -14.46 8.62 11.88
C VAL A 369 -14.24 8.35 13.36
N ARG A 370 -13.46 9.21 14.02
CA ARG A 370 -13.16 9.12 15.45
C ARG A 370 -13.77 10.28 16.22
N HIS A 371 -14.52 9.96 17.28
CA HIS A 371 -15.14 10.93 18.17
C HIS A 371 -14.78 10.65 19.63
N THR A 372 -14.28 11.66 20.35
CA THR A 372 -13.88 11.54 21.76
C THR A 372 -14.99 12.03 22.68
N ASP A 373 -15.63 11.12 23.42
CA ASP A 373 -16.77 11.46 24.26
C ASP A 373 -16.35 12.22 25.52
N PHE A 374 -15.28 11.77 26.18
CA PHE A 374 -14.68 12.44 27.32
C PHE A 374 -13.20 12.05 27.50
N SER A 375 -12.46 12.86 28.26
CA SER A 375 -11.09 12.57 28.68
C SER A 375 -10.93 12.86 30.17
N LEU A 376 -10.35 11.92 30.91
CA LEU A 376 -10.07 12.04 32.34
C LEU A 376 -8.56 11.92 32.60
N PRO A 377 -7.95 12.91 33.29
CA PRO A 377 -6.54 12.85 33.65
C PRO A 377 -6.29 11.80 34.73
N GLY A 378 -5.03 11.38 34.86
CA GLY A 378 -4.57 10.49 35.90
C GLY A 378 -3.26 9.80 35.52
N PRO A 379 -2.66 9.02 36.44
CA PRO A 379 -1.46 8.24 36.15
C PRO A 379 -1.61 7.32 34.92
N PHE A 380 -2.82 6.76 34.73
CA PHE A 380 -3.26 6.21 33.46
C PHE A 380 -4.45 7.06 32.97
N PRO A 381 -4.25 7.95 31.97
CA PRO A 381 -5.33 8.78 31.46
C PRO A 381 -6.34 7.92 30.69
N ILE A 382 -7.63 8.24 30.84
CA ILE A 382 -8.71 7.61 30.06
C ILE A 382 -9.18 8.61 29.02
N GLU A 383 -8.89 8.33 27.75
CA GLU A 383 -9.56 8.93 26.61
C GLU A 383 -10.61 7.95 26.09
N TRP A 384 -11.89 8.21 26.37
CA TRP A 384 -12.98 7.39 25.86
C TRP A 384 -13.40 7.92 24.49
N ALA A 385 -12.78 7.35 23.45
CA ALA A 385 -13.09 7.66 22.07
C ALA A 385 -13.70 6.45 21.36
N ARG A 386 -14.63 6.74 20.44
CA ARG A 386 -15.26 5.77 19.55
C ARG A 386 -14.75 6.00 18.14
N THR A 387 -14.31 4.94 17.47
CA THR A 387 -13.93 4.95 16.06
C THR A 387 -14.95 4.13 15.29
N TYR A 388 -15.64 4.73 14.34
CA TYR A 388 -16.44 4.04 13.35
C TYR A 388 -15.55 3.67 12.18
N CYS A 389 -15.69 2.47 11.62
CA CYS A 389 -15.04 2.07 10.39
C CYS A 389 -16.01 1.27 9.53
N SER A 390 -16.35 1.74 8.34
CA SER A 390 -17.42 1.14 7.52
C SER A 390 -17.13 -0.30 7.11
N SER A 391 -15.87 -0.73 7.12
CA SER A 391 -15.46 -2.10 6.81
C SER A 391 -15.35 -3.02 8.03
N LEU A 392 -15.70 -2.56 9.24
CA LEU A 392 -15.58 -3.32 10.49
C LEU A 392 -16.85 -4.12 10.83
N ASP A 393 -17.30 -4.98 9.92
CA ASP A 393 -18.48 -5.84 10.09
C ASP A 393 -18.39 -6.81 11.28
N ALA A 394 -17.16 -7.18 11.68
CA ALA A 394 -16.92 -7.95 12.90
C ALA A 394 -17.53 -7.31 14.17
N TYR A 395 -17.87 -6.02 14.13
CA TYR A 395 -18.49 -5.25 15.21
C TYR A 395 -19.96 -4.89 14.95
N ASP A 396 -20.63 -5.46 13.93
CA ASP A 396 -22.06 -5.18 13.65
C ASP A 396 -22.98 -5.49 14.86
N GLN A 397 -22.56 -6.39 15.75
CA GLN A 397 -23.30 -6.82 16.95
C GLN A 397 -22.49 -6.60 18.24
N ASP A 398 -21.62 -5.58 18.28
CA ASP A 398 -20.78 -5.29 19.45
C ASP A 398 -21.39 -4.23 20.39
N VAL A 399 -20.74 -4.01 21.54
CA VAL A 399 -21.33 -3.36 22.71
C VAL A 399 -21.51 -1.85 22.55
N ILE A 400 -20.93 -1.22 21.52
CA ILE A 400 -21.01 0.22 21.31
C ILE A 400 -21.78 0.57 20.02
N GLY A 401 -22.49 -0.40 19.44
CA GLY A 401 -23.23 -0.28 18.19
C GLY A 401 -22.43 -0.76 16.98
N ALA A 402 -23.13 -1.01 15.88
CA ALA A 402 -22.56 -1.59 14.69
C ALA A 402 -21.34 -0.80 14.18
N ARG A 403 -20.23 -1.51 13.91
CA ARG A 403 -18.99 -1.00 13.31
C ARG A 403 -18.28 0.10 14.12
N TRP A 404 -18.63 0.28 15.38
CA TRP A 404 -17.94 1.15 16.31
C TRP A 404 -17.01 0.36 17.22
N ILE A 405 -15.81 0.90 17.48
CA ILE A 405 -14.82 0.32 18.39
C ILE A 405 -14.22 1.40 19.30
N THR A 406 -13.75 1.02 20.49
CA THR A 406 -13.03 1.91 21.41
C THR A 406 -11.66 1.34 21.76
N PRO A 407 -10.72 2.16 22.29
CA PRO A 407 -9.45 1.66 22.84
C PRO A 407 -9.56 0.58 23.93
N PHE A 408 -10.77 0.36 24.46
CA PHE A 408 -11.09 -0.56 25.55
C PHE A 408 -11.97 -1.74 25.11
N THR A 409 -12.42 -1.77 23.85
CA THR A 409 -13.19 -2.89 23.27
C THR A 409 -12.44 -3.62 22.15
N THR A 410 -11.14 -3.40 22.01
CA THR A 410 -10.28 -4.15 21.09
C THR A 410 -10.26 -5.64 21.43
N ARG A 411 -10.13 -6.49 20.41
CA ARG A 411 -10.13 -7.95 20.60
C ARG A 411 -9.36 -8.68 19.50
N PHE A 412 -9.01 -9.93 19.76
CA PHE A 412 -8.58 -10.85 18.71
C PHE A 412 -9.66 -11.89 18.45
N ASP A 413 -10.00 -12.10 17.18
CA ASP A 413 -10.85 -13.20 16.74
C ASP A 413 -9.97 -14.36 16.23
N CYS A 414 -10.27 -15.59 16.65
CA CYS A 414 -9.60 -16.79 16.15
C CYS A 414 -10.28 -17.26 14.86
N VAL A 415 -9.56 -17.18 13.74
CA VAL A 415 -10.02 -17.64 12.43
C VAL A 415 -9.04 -18.71 11.95
N ASP A 416 -9.46 -19.97 11.97
CA ASP A 416 -8.61 -21.13 11.72
C ASP A 416 -7.33 -21.11 12.60
N ASP A 417 -6.14 -21.20 11.99
CA ASP A 417 -4.83 -21.09 12.64
C ASP A 417 -4.27 -19.65 12.68
N ARG A 418 -5.14 -18.65 12.49
CA ARG A 418 -4.79 -17.22 12.50
C ARG A 418 -5.53 -16.46 13.59
N LEU A 419 -4.99 -15.29 13.90
CA LEU A 419 -5.61 -14.28 14.75
C LEU A 419 -5.92 -13.06 13.89
N VAL A 420 -7.13 -12.51 14.01
CA VAL A 420 -7.50 -11.21 13.46
C VAL A 420 -7.60 -10.24 14.63
N PHE A 421 -6.69 -9.28 14.70
CA PHE A 421 -6.73 -8.23 15.71
C PHE A 421 -7.55 -7.05 15.21
N HIS A 422 -8.62 -6.70 15.90
CA HIS A 422 -9.39 -5.49 15.61
C HIS A 422 -8.86 -4.36 16.49
N ASP A 423 -8.19 -3.41 15.85
CA ASP A 423 -7.53 -2.30 16.54
C ASP A 423 -8.47 -1.08 16.66
N SER A 424 -8.21 -0.27 17.67
CA SER A 424 -8.97 0.94 18.03
C SER A 424 -8.97 2.05 16.98
N ASP A 425 -8.14 1.95 15.94
CA ASP A 425 -8.20 2.82 14.76
C ASP A 425 -9.21 2.32 13.70
N GLY A 426 -9.90 1.21 13.98
CA GLY A 426 -10.91 0.61 13.11
C GLY A 426 -10.33 -0.38 12.09
N ARG A 427 -8.99 -0.52 12.00
CA ARG A 427 -8.34 -1.47 11.11
C ARG A 427 -8.25 -2.86 11.75
N SER A 428 -8.21 -3.87 10.89
CA SER A 428 -8.05 -5.26 11.29
C SER A 428 -6.72 -5.79 10.79
N HIS A 429 -5.98 -6.48 11.65
CA HIS A 429 -4.64 -6.98 11.35
C HIS A 429 -4.57 -8.50 11.52
N GLU A 430 -4.15 -9.18 10.47
CA GLU A 430 -3.93 -10.63 10.54
C GLU A 430 -2.57 -10.96 11.14
N PHE A 431 -2.56 -11.96 12.01
CA PHE A 431 -1.36 -12.53 12.61
C PHE A 431 -1.42 -14.06 12.53
N PRO A 432 -0.30 -14.74 12.22
CA PRO A 432 -0.22 -16.17 12.49
C PRO A 432 -0.35 -16.41 14.00
N LEU A 433 -1.08 -17.44 14.41
CA LEU A 433 -1.20 -17.77 15.84
C LEU A 433 0.16 -18.27 16.36
N PRO A 434 0.86 -17.54 17.26
CA PRO A 434 2.15 -18.01 17.75
C PRO A 434 2.01 -19.32 18.52
N LYS A 435 3.07 -20.12 18.58
CA LYS A 435 3.14 -21.22 19.55
C LYS A 435 3.22 -20.63 20.96
N VAL A 436 2.77 -21.39 21.96
CA VAL A 436 2.85 -20.96 23.36
C VAL A 436 4.30 -20.63 23.73
N LYS A 437 4.49 -19.49 24.40
CA LYS A 437 5.77 -18.82 24.74
C LYS A 437 6.56 -18.25 23.55
N LEU A 438 6.03 -18.30 22.33
CA LEU A 438 6.61 -17.62 21.17
C LEU A 438 5.84 -16.34 20.84
N PHE A 439 6.43 -15.54 19.96
CA PHE A 439 5.90 -14.27 19.51
C PHE A 439 5.88 -14.16 17.99
N HIS A 440 5.11 -13.20 17.49
CA HIS A 440 5.19 -12.71 16.11
C HIS A 440 5.29 -11.19 16.16
N PHE A 441 6.19 -10.63 15.36
CA PHE A 441 6.39 -9.19 15.23
C PHE A 441 5.94 -8.72 13.84
N ASN A 442 5.06 -7.74 13.81
CA ASN A 442 4.65 -7.04 12.60
C ASN A 442 5.37 -5.67 12.57
N ALA A 443 6.32 -5.53 11.65
CA ALA A 443 7.15 -4.33 11.50
C ALA A 443 6.38 -3.11 10.94
N ILE A 444 5.29 -3.34 10.19
CA ILE A 444 4.45 -2.28 9.60
C ILE A 444 3.59 -1.63 10.70
N GLU A 445 3.04 -2.44 11.61
CA GLU A 445 2.19 -1.92 12.69
C GLU A 445 2.97 -1.63 13.98
N ASN A 446 4.25 -2.03 14.02
CA ASN A 446 5.07 -2.06 15.24
C ASN A 446 4.37 -2.79 16.40
N LEU A 447 3.77 -3.94 16.08
CA LEU A 447 3.00 -4.76 17.01
C LEU A 447 3.71 -6.09 17.26
N THR A 448 3.88 -6.46 18.53
CA THR A 448 4.37 -7.79 18.91
C THR A 448 3.28 -8.56 19.65
N VAL A 449 2.82 -9.68 19.08
CA VAL A 449 1.87 -10.59 19.72
C VAL A 449 2.63 -11.75 20.35
N ILE A 450 2.48 -11.94 21.66
CA ILE A 450 3.11 -13.01 22.43
C ILE A 450 2.02 -13.92 22.99
N ARG A 451 2.14 -15.23 22.73
CA ARG A 451 1.20 -16.21 23.27
C ARG A 451 1.67 -16.76 24.60
N LEU A 452 1.20 -16.19 25.71
CA LEU A 452 1.63 -16.60 27.06
C LEU A 452 1.15 -18.00 27.44
N SER A 453 -0.08 -18.35 27.06
CA SER A 453 -0.67 -19.68 27.28
C SER A 453 -1.72 -20.00 26.21
N LYS A 454 -2.44 -21.12 26.35
CA LYS A 454 -3.58 -21.43 25.47
C LYS A 454 -4.66 -20.33 25.51
N ASP A 455 -4.82 -19.68 26.66
CA ASP A 455 -5.93 -18.77 26.95
C ASP A 455 -5.49 -17.33 27.25
N ARG A 456 -4.22 -16.98 27.02
CA ARG A 456 -3.69 -15.62 27.24
C ARG A 456 -2.76 -15.16 26.13
N LEU A 457 -3.01 -13.95 25.65
CA LEU A 457 -2.14 -13.20 24.74
C LEU A 457 -1.64 -11.92 25.42
N LEU A 458 -0.44 -11.50 25.07
CA LEU A 458 0.10 -10.17 25.35
C LEU A 458 0.37 -9.48 24.01
N LEU A 459 -0.16 -8.28 23.84
CA LEU A 459 0.16 -7.39 22.73
C LEU A 459 1.06 -6.27 23.24
N MET A 460 2.22 -6.09 22.62
CA MET A 460 3.10 -4.95 22.82
C MET A 460 2.93 -3.98 21.66
N ARG A 461 2.69 -2.70 21.96
CA ARG A 461 2.68 -1.62 20.98
C ARG A 461 4.01 -0.88 21.05
N GLY A 462 4.97 -1.29 20.23
CA GLY A 462 6.36 -0.92 20.41
C GLY A 462 6.79 -1.10 21.87
N LEU A 463 7.24 -0.01 22.49
CA LEU A 463 7.60 0.07 23.90
C LEU A 463 6.71 1.02 24.71
N ASP A 464 5.63 1.53 24.09
CA ASP A 464 4.76 2.54 24.66
C ASP A 464 3.82 1.97 25.71
N HIS A 465 3.22 0.80 25.45
CA HIS A 465 2.41 0.10 26.44
C HIS A 465 2.17 -1.37 26.06
N ARG A 466 1.70 -2.13 27.05
CA ARG A 466 1.33 -3.53 26.91
C ARG A 466 -0.15 -3.76 27.18
N GLU A 467 -0.73 -4.73 26.49
CA GLU A 467 -2.14 -5.08 26.58
C GLU A 467 -2.29 -6.59 26.80
N THR A 468 -3.06 -7.00 27.80
CA THR A 468 -3.30 -8.42 28.12
C THR A 468 -4.70 -8.82 27.69
N TYR A 469 -4.78 -9.91 26.94
CA TYR A 469 -6.04 -10.46 26.47
C TYR A 469 -6.25 -11.89 26.99
N VAL A 470 -7.51 -12.25 27.27
CA VAL A 470 -7.89 -13.57 27.77
C VAL A 470 -8.94 -14.21 26.86
N ARG A 471 -8.82 -15.51 26.62
CA ARG A 471 -9.73 -16.27 25.78
C ARG A 471 -11.13 -16.38 26.37
N ARG A 472 -12.13 -16.11 25.54
CA ARG A 472 -13.58 -16.24 25.76
C ARG A 472 -14.19 -16.83 24.49
N GLY A 473 -14.44 -18.14 24.48
CA GLY A 473 -14.90 -18.84 23.28
C GLY A 473 -13.88 -18.76 22.14
N LYS A 474 -14.30 -18.21 20.99
CA LYS A 474 -13.46 -17.98 19.80
C LYS A 474 -12.75 -16.63 19.78
N ARG A 475 -12.82 -15.84 20.86
CA ARG A 475 -12.24 -14.49 20.94
C ARG A 475 -11.24 -14.40 22.09
N PHE A 476 -10.27 -13.50 21.99
CA PHE A 476 -9.50 -13.00 23.11
C PHE A 476 -9.93 -11.57 23.39
N VAL A 477 -10.46 -11.32 24.59
CA VAL A 477 -10.95 -10.00 25.02
C VAL A 477 -9.92 -9.29 25.88
N LEU A 478 -9.82 -7.98 25.74
CA LEU A 478 -8.91 -7.15 26.51
C LEU A 478 -9.30 -7.14 27.99
N ILE A 479 -8.33 -7.36 28.89
CA ILE A 479 -8.56 -7.30 30.35
C ILE A 479 -7.66 -6.30 31.07
N ASN A 480 -6.57 -5.86 30.44
CA ASN A 480 -5.62 -4.95 31.04
C ASN A 480 -4.83 -4.18 29.99
N LYS A 481 -4.61 -2.88 30.22
CA LYS A 481 -3.58 -2.08 29.54
C LYS A 481 -2.65 -1.49 30.59
N MET A 482 -1.35 -1.37 30.28
CA MET A 482 -0.37 -0.85 31.23
C MET A 482 0.76 -0.10 30.52
N LEU A 483 1.05 1.10 31.01
CA LEU A 483 2.15 1.99 30.59
C LEU A 483 3.50 1.52 31.16
N PRO A 484 4.65 2.02 30.65
CA PRO A 484 5.97 1.59 31.06
C PRO A 484 6.30 2.02 32.49
N ASN A 485 5.76 3.17 32.92
CA ASN A 485 5.85 3.68 34.30
C ASN A 485 5.07 2.83 35.33
N GLY A 486 4.31 1.83 34.89
CA GLY A 486 3.55 0.91 35.75
C GLY A 486 2.12 1.35 36.07
N ALA A 487 1.68 2.51 35.59
CA ALA A 487 0.26 2.86 35.61
C ALA A 487 -0.52 1.99 34.62
N GLY A 488 -1.76 1.65 34.96
CA GLY A 488 -2.57 0.77 34.12
C GLY A 488 -4.06 0.89 34.36
N VAL A 489 -4.82 0.12 33.58
CA VAL A 489 -6.27 -0.02 33.70
C VAL A 489 -6.66 -1.49 33.64
N MET A 490 -7.51 -1.93 34.55
CA MET A 490 -8.16 -3.24 34.52
C MET A 490 -9.55 -3.10 33.91
N LEU A 491 -9.92 -4.04 33.05
CA LEU A 491 -11.23 -4.11 32.41
C LEU A 491 -11.98 -5.34 32.91
N HIS A 492 -13.10 -5.12 33.57
CA HIS A 492 -13.98 -6.17 34.09
C HIS A 492 -15.11 -6.44 33.11
N HIS A 493 -15.45 -7.72 32.94
CA HIS A 493 -16.51 -8.16 32.05
C HIS A 493 -17.51 -9.01 32.84
N GLU A 494 -18.39 -8.35 33.59
CA GLU A 494 -19.30 -9.00 34.54
C GLU A 494 -20.76 -8.91 34.12
N HIS A 495 -21.12 -7.96 33.25
CA HIS A 495 -22.44 -7.89 32.64
C HIS A 495 -22.69 -9.17 31.83
N ARG A 496 -23.94 -9.66 31.85
CA ARG A 496 -24.34 -10.87 31.12
C ARG A 496 -25.48 -10.55 30.17
N HIS A 497 -25.27 -10.83 28.89
CA HIS A 497 -26.30 -10.78 27.87
C HIS A 497 -26.09 -11.96 26.92
N ASP A 498 -27.14 -12.76 26.67
CA ASP A 498 -27.10 -13.95 25.82
C ASP A 498 -25.91 -14.90 26.07
N GLY A 499 -25.60 -15.12 27.34
CA GLY A 499 -24.49 -15.98 27.77
C GLY A 499 -23.09 -15.42 27.49
N ARG A 500 -22.97 -14.18 27.02
CA ARG A 500 -21.72 -13.45 26.80
C ARG A 500 -21.42 -12.53 27.99
N LEU A 501 -20.14 -12.38 28.30
CA LEU A 501 -19.65 -11.41 29.27
C LEU A 501 -19.39 -10.08 28.55
N VAL A 502 -19.99 -9.00 29.06
CA VAL A 502 -19.90 -7.64 28.51
C VAL A 502 -19.12 -6.75 29.46
N LEU A 503 -18.38 -5.77 28.92
CA LEU A 503 -17.59 -4.80 29.68
C LEU A 503 -18.45 -4.08 30.72
N SER A 504 -18.14 -4.28 32.00
CA SER A 504 -18.88 -3.72 33.13
C SER A 504 -18.17 -2.58 33.82
N GLU A 505 -16.83 -2.58 33.82
CA GLU A 505 -16.08 -1.60 34.59
C GLU A 505 -14.63 -1.42 34.09
N LEU A 506 -14.12 -0.18 34.23
CA LEU A 506 -12.72 0.18 34.08
C LEU A 506 -12.16 0.68 35.42
N VAL A 507 -11.03 0.15 35.87
CA VAL A 507 -10.37 0.57 37.11
C VAL A 507 -8.92 0.94 36.83
N THR A 508 -8.55 2.22 36.99
CA THR A 508 -7.16 2.66 36.82
C THR A 508 -6.37 2.57 38.11
N TYR A 509 -5.09 2.26 37.98
CA TYR A 509 -4.15 2.10 39.08
C TYR A 509 -2.77 2.64 38.72
N SER A 510 -1.93 2.88 39.72
CA SER A 510 -0.55 3.39 39.55
C SER A 510 0.50 2.46 40.16
N GLU A 511 1.76 2.65 39.75
CA GLU A 511 2.94 1.97 40.34
C GLU A 511 2.85 0.42 40.39
N LYS A 512 2.08 -0.20 39.47
CA LYS A 512 1.79 -1.65 39.44
C LYS A 512 1.10 -2.19 40.71
N ASP A 513 0.51 -1.32 41.53
CA ASP A 513 -0.24 -1.68 42.73
C ASP A 513 -1.74 -1.52 42.48
N LEU A 514 -2.46 -2.65 42.39
CA LEU A 514 -3.91 -2.67 42.14
C LEU A 514 -4.72 -2.06 43.28
N ASN A 515 -4.12 -1.82 44.45
CA ASN A 515 -4.78 -1.15 45.56
C ASN A 515 -4.70 0.39 45.46
N LYS A 516 -3.80 0.93 44.62
CA LYS A 516 -3.69 2.37 44.37
C LYS A 516 -4.64 2.81 43.26
N VAL A 517 -5.94 2.61 43.49
CA VAL A 517 -7.00 2.95 42.54
C VAL A 517 -7.08 4.48 42.37
N HIS A 518 -7.16 4.95 41.12
CA HIS A 518 -7.29 6.37 40.80
C HIS A 518 -8.67 6.73 40.21
N LEU A 519 -9.14 5.98 39.20
CA LEU A 519 -10.48 6.12 38.62
C LEU A 519 -11.20 4.78 38.60
N ARG A 520 -12.51 4.82 38.80
CA ARG A 520 -13.41 3.68 38.63
C ARG A 520 -14.60 4.11 37.77
N LEU A 521 -14.73 3.54 36.59
CA LEU A 521 -15.80 3.85 35.64
C LEU A 521 -16.72 2.64 35.46
N GLY A 522 -17.99 2.78 35.85
CA GLY A 522 -19.00 1.75 35.64
C GLY A 522 -19.74 1.94 34.33
N THR A 523 -20.25 0.86 33.76
CA THR A 523 -21.11 0.86 32.57
C THR A 523 -22.50 0.31 32.89
N LEU A 524 -23.48 0.65 32.07
CA LEU A 524 -24.79 0.01 32.02
C LEU A 524 -25.03 -0.54 30.61
N ILE A 525 -25.85 -1.59 30.50
CA ILE A 525 -26.25 -2.18 29.23
C ILE A 525 -27.76 -2.11 29.03
N ASP A 526 -28.20 -2.06 27.78
CA ASP A 526 -29.60 -2.28 27.40
C ASP A 526 -29.94 -3.78 27.34
N ASP A 527 -31.18 -4.10 26.96
CA ASP A 527 -31.68 -5.46 26.85
C ASP A 527 -31.06 -6.25 25.69
N GLN A 528 -30.35 -5.59 24.76
CA GLN A 528 -29.54 -6.19 23.69
C GLN A 528 -28.04 -6.25 24.03
N GLY A 529 -27.66 -5.90 25.27
CA GLY A 529 -26.28 -5.98 25.74
C GLY A 529 -25.35 -4.87 25.25
N ARG A 530 -25.89 -3.77 24.71
CA ARG A 530 -25.14 -2.59 24.27
C ARG A 530 -24.99 -1.59 25.41
N LEU A 531 -23.85 -0.92 25.50
CA LEU A 531 -23.57 0.08 26.52
C LEU A 531 -24.50 1.27 26.37
N THR A 532 -25.14 1.72 27.44
CA THR A 532 -26.00 2.93 27.42
C THR A 532 -25.29 4.18 27.91
N GLY A 533 -24.10 4.03 28.49
CA GLY A 533 -23.29 5.14 28.98
C GLY A 533 -22.14 4.69 29.90
N LEU A 534 -21.39 5.66 30.40
CA LEU A 534 -20.35 5.46 31.40
C LEU A 534 -20.54 6.43 32.57
N TRP A 535 -20.26 5.96 33.79
CA TRP A 535 -20.41 6.72 35.02
C TRP A 535 -19.12 6.67 35.84
N GLU A 536 -18.73 7.82 36.38
CA GLU A 536 -17.67 7.87 37.37
C GLU A 536 -18.20 7.41 38.73
N VAL A 537 -17.58 6.39 39.31
CA VAL A 537 -17.92 5.82 40.61
C VAL A 537 -16.80 6.15 41.60
N ARG A 538 -17.16 6.71 42.75
CA ARG A 538 -16.21 6.93 43.87
C ARG A 538 -16.84 6.44 45.16
N ASP A 539 -16.07 5.68 45.93
CA ASP A 539 -16.50 5.10 47.20
C ASP A 539 -17.81 4.27 47.10
N GLY A 540 -18.02 3.62 45.95
CA GLY A 540 -19.21 2.82 45.67
C GLY A 540 -20.45 3.63 45.22
N GLU A 541 -20.36 4.95 45.15
CA GLU A 541 -21.43 5.83 44.71
C GLU A 541 -21.18 6.37 43.31
N VAL A 542 -22.23 6.43 42.48
CA VAL A 542 -22.21 7.12 41.20
C VAL A 542 -22.10 8.63 41.43
N LYS A 543 -21.06 9.25 40.90
CA LYS A 543 -20.80 10.70 41.07
C LYS A 543 -21.32 11.53 39.90
N ARG A 544 -21.13 11.06 38.67
CA ARG A 544 -21.63 11.71 37.46
C ARG A 544 -21.68 10.74 36.29
N GLN A 545 -22.55 11.03 35.34
CA GLN A 545 -22.57 10.39 34.02
C GLN A 545 -21.57 11.13 33.11
N LEU A 546 -20.69 10.38 32.46
CA LEU A 546 -19.65 10.93 31.58
C LEU A 546 -20.12 10.97 30.12
N CYS A 547 -20.94 9.99 29.72
CA CYS A 547 -21.57 9.94 28.41
C CYS A 547 -22.84 9.06 28.41
N ALA A 548 -23.65 9.19 27.36
CA ALA A 548 -24.84 8.39 27.12
C ALA A 548 -24.96 8.01 25.63
N TYR A 549 -25.59 6.86 25.34
CA TYR A 549 -25.78 6.35 23.98
C TYR A 549 -27.25 5.98 23.72
N GLN A 550 -27.67 6.12 22.46
CA GLN A 550 -28.95 5.60 21.96
C GLN A 550 -28.72 4.88 20.64
N TYR A 551 -29.48 3.80 20.45
CA TYR A 551 -29.39 2.94 19.28
C TYR A 551 -30.74 2.83 18.58
N ASP A 552 -30.71 2.50 17.30
CA ASP A 552 -31.91 2.05 16.59
C ASP A 552 -32.12 0.53 16.71
N ASP A 553 -33.19 0.04 16.07
CA ASP A 553 -33.57 -1.36 16.04
C ASP A 553 -32.58 -2.25 15.26
N SER A 554 -31.76 -1.65 14.38
CA SER A 554 -30.74 -2.37 13.61
C SER A 554 -29.44 -2.57 14.40
N GLY A 555 -29.27 -1.87 15.53
CA GLY A 555 -28.00 -1.88 16.27
C GLY A 555 -27.11 -0.68 16.01
N ASP A 556 -27.56 0.28 15.21
CA ASP A 556 -26.77 1.46 14.85
C ASP A 556 -26.80 2.52 15.95
N LEU A 557 -25.63 3.08 16.26
CA LEU A 557 -25.49 4.15 17.26
C LEU A 557 -25.99 5.48 16.71
N VAL A 558 -27.23 5.86 17.02
CA VAL A 558 -27.87 7.08 16.47
C VAL A 558 -27.60 8.35 17.26
N LEU A 559 -27.20 8.23 18.53
CA LEU A 559 -26.89 9.37 19.40
C LEU A 559 -25.78 9.03 20.39
N ALA A 560 -24.81 9.93 20.53
CA ALA A 560 -23.81 9.88 21.59
C ALA A 560 -23.67 11.24 22.26
N GLN A 561 -23.95 11.27 23.56
CA GLN A 561 -24.07 12.49 24.38
C GLN A 561 -22.91 12.60 25.37
N ASP A 562 -22.41 13.81 25.60
CA ASP A 562 -21.43 14.13 26.64
C ASP A 562 -22.08 14.44 28.00
N GLU A 563 -21.25 14.67 29.02
CA GLU A 563 -21.71 14.97 30.38
C GLU A 563 -22.59 16.24 30.48
N ASN A 564 -22.50 17.15 29.51
CA ASN A 564 -23.25 18.41 29.47
C ASN A 564 -24.50 18.34 28.58
N GLY A 565 -24.77 17.16 28.01
CA GLY A 565 -25.93 16.94 27.17
C GLY A 565 -25.74 17.27 25.68
N SER A 566 -24.56 17.74 25.27
CA SER A 566 -24.25 17.98 23.85
C SER A 566 -23.96 16.65 23.16
N ALA A 567 -24.37 16.48 21.90
CA ALA A 567 -24.38 15.16 21.27
C ALA A 567 -23.98 15.16 19.80
N TRP A 568 -23.33 14.07 19.39
CA TRP A 568 -23.32 13.67 17.99
C TRP A 568 -24.61 12.92 17.65
N ARG A 569 -25.04 13.08 16.40
CA ARG A 569 -26.20 12.37 15.85
C ARG A 569 -25.79 11.72 14.54
N TYR A 570 -26.28 10.51 14.30
CA TYR A 570 -25.89 9.72 13.14
C TYR A 570 -27.13 9.21 12.40
N GLN A 571 -27.02 9.07 11.09
CA GLN A 571 -28.01 8.47 10.21
C GLN A 571 -27.32 7.38 9.39
N TYR A 572 -28.02 6.27 9.17
CA TYR A 572 -27.46 5.07 8.59
C TYR A 572 -28.30 4.52 7.45
N GLN A 573 -27.63 3.75 6.58
CA GLN A 573 -28.25 2.79 5.68
C GLN A 573 -27.38 1.53 5.66
N ASN A 574 -27.91 0.37 6.09
CA ASN A 574 -27.16 -0.89 6.18
C ASN A 574 -25.85 -0.77 6.99
N HIS A 575 -25.91 -0.15 8.16
CA HIS A 575 -24.75 0.17 9.02
C HIS A 575 -23.74 1.14 8.41
N LEU A 576 -23.99 1.69 7.22
CA LEU A 576 -23.18 2.75 6.60
C LEU A 576 -23.69 4.12 7.04
N ILE A 577 -22.85 4.92 7.70
CA ILE A 577 -23.19 6.32 8.04
C ILE A 577 -23.46 7.09 6.74
N THR A 578 -24.67 7.61 6.56
CA THR A 578 -25.02 8.50 5.43
C THR A 578 -24.95 9.97 5.80
N ARG A 579 -25.09 10.28 7.10
CA ARG A 579 -24.93 11.63 7.64
C ARG A 579 -24.61 11.58 9.13
N TYR A 580 -23.80 12.52 9.62
CA TYR A 580 -23.65 12.77 11.05
C TYR A 580 -23.55 14.25 11.38
N THR A 581 -23.86 14.64 12.61
CA THR A 581 -23.62 16.00 13.11
C THR A 581 -22.62 16.00 14.26
N ASP A 582 -21.78 17.04 14.32
CA ASP A 582 -20.99 17.32 15.51
C ASP A 582 -21.86 17.88 16.66
N ARG A 583 -21.22 18.15 17.81
CA ARG A 583 -21.88 18.70 19.01
C ARG A 583 -22.42 20.14 18.82
N THR A 584 -22.04 20.82 17.75
CA THR A 584 -22.55 22.16 17.38
C THR A 584 -23.72 22.08 16.38
N ASN A 585 -24.14 20.86 16.00
CA ASN A 585 -25.11 20.53 14.96
C ASN A 585 -24.64 20.78 13.52
N ARG A 586 -23.33 20.99 13.28
CA ARG A 586 -22.80 21.02 11.92
C ARG A 586 -22.83 19.61 11.34
N GLY A 587 -23.44 19.43 10.17
CA GLY A 587 -23.59 18.12 9.53
C GLY A 587 -22.55 17.83 8.44
N LEU A 588 -22.14 16.56 8.36
CA LEU A 588 -21.36 15.95 7.28
C LEU A 588 -22.19 14.83 6.66
N ASN A 589 -22.17 14.74 5.33
CA ASN A 589 -22.94 13.81 4.53
C ASN A 589 -22.00 12.90 3.73
N LEU A 590 -22.41 11.65 3.54
CA LEU A 590 -21.67 10.62 2.83
C LEU A 590 -22.55 9.96 1.77
N GLN A 591 -21.99 9.74 0.59
CA GLN A 591 -22.62 8.97 -0.49
C GLN A 591 -21.87 7.68 -0.72
N TRP A 592 -22.61 6.57 -0.82
CA TRP A 592 -22.06 5.22 -0.93
C TRP A 592 -22.33 4.59 -2.30
N GLN A 593 -21.36 3.79 -2.75
CA GLN A 593 -21.53 2.79 -3.80
C GLN A 593 -21.46 1.40 -3.15
N GLY A 594 -22.56 0.65 -3.24
CA GLY A 594 -22.74 -0.63 -2.54
C GLY A 594 -23.48 -0.49 -1.22
N SER A 595 -23.68 -1.61 -0.52
CA SER A 595 -24.46 -1.68 0.73
C SER A 595 -23.82 -2.55 1.81
N GLY A 596 -22.72 -3.24 1.51
CA GLY A 596 -22.01 -4.13 2.41
C GLY A 596 -20.83 -3.45 3.12
N PRO A 597 -20.03 -4.20 3.90
CA PRO A 597 -18.80 -3.70 4.49
C PRO A 597 -17.69 -3.39 3.47
N ASP A 598 -17.84 -3.86 2.24
CA ASP A 598 -17.00 -3.55 1.08
C ASP A 598 -17.51 -2.34 0.27
N ALA A 599 -18.60 -1.69 0.70
CA ALA A 599 -19.12 -0.49 0.05
C ALA A 599 -18.09 0.64 0.11
N LYS A 600 -18.03 1.43 -0.96
CA LYS A 600 -17.11 2.58 -1.09
C LYS A 600 -17.85 3.89 -0.89
N ALA A 601 -17.36 4.74 0.01
CA ALA A 601 -17.78 6.13 0.10
C ALA A 601 -17.21 6.88 -1.10
N ILE A 602 -18.09 7.30 -2.01
CA ILE A 602 -17.72 7.98 -3.27
C ILE A 602 -17.79 9.50 -3.15
N ARG A 603 -18.37 10.03 -2.06
CA ARG A 603 -18.47 11.47 -1.82
C ARG A 603 -18.65 11.79 -0.34
N GLU A 604 -18.02 12.86 0.11
CA GLU A 604 -18.27 13.50 1.40
C GLU A 604 -18.50 15.01 1.23
N TRP A 605 -19.39 15.63 2.01
CA TRP A 605 -19.59 17.08 2.02
C TRP A 605 -20.30 17.56 3.28
N ALA A 606 -19.99 18.78 3.74
CA ALA A 606 -20.72 19.43 4.83
C ALA A 606 -22.07 19.99 4.35
N ASP A 607 -23.02 20.20 5.27
CA ASP A 607 -24.36 20.73 4.95
C ASP A 607 -24.35 22.08 4.20
N ASP A 608 -23.30 22.88 4.37
CA ASP A 608 -23.08 24.17 3.68
C ASP A 608 -22.36 24.02 2.31
N GLY A 609 -22.07 22.80 1.88
CA GLY A 609 -21.32 22.48 0.66
C GLY A 609 -19.80 22.59 0.79
N SER A 610 -19.28 22.98 1.96
CA SER A 610 -17.84 22.96 2.20
C SER A 610 -17.30 21.53 2.26
N PHE A 611 -16.01 21.37 1.98
CA PHE A 611 -15.30 20.09 1.98
C PHE A 611 -15.86 19.02 1.01
N ASP A 612 -16.64 19.42 -0.01
CA ASP A 612 -17.12 18.51 -1.05
C ASP A 612 -15.94 17.80 -1.74
N THR A 613 -15.81 16.51 -1.49
CA THR A 613 -14.75 15.66 -2.05
C THR A 613 -15.41 14.47 -2.72
N ARG A 614 -15.05 14.20 -3.99
CA ARG A 614 -15.57 13.08 -4.77
C ARG A 614 -14.45 12.10 -5.09
N LEU A 615 -14.72 10.81 -4.98
CA LEU A 615 -13.77 9.74 -5.24
C LEU A 615 -14.27 8.82 -6.36
N ALA A 616 -13.34 8.40 -7.22
CA ALA A 616 -13.54 7.33 -8.17
C ALA A 616 -12.33 6.40 -8.18
N TRP A 617 -12.54 5.12 -8.44
CA TRP A 617 -11.49 4.11 -8.53
C TRP A 617 -11.34 3.66 -9.98
N ASP A 618 -10.10 3.44 -10.43
CA ASP A 618 -9.86 2.78 -11.70
C ASP A 618 -10.26 1.30 -11.61
N GLU A 619 -10.79 0.74 -12.71
CA GLU A 619 -11.28 -0.64 -12.76
C GLU A 619 -10.17 -1.67 -12.99
N ASN A 620 -9.03 -1.26 -13.56
CA ASN A 620 -7.94 -2.14 -13.94
C ASN A 620 -6.77 -2.06 -12.96
N ILE A 621 -6.49 -0.89 -12.40
CA ILE A 621 -5.31 -0.68 -11.54
C ILE A 621 -5.69 -0.08 -10.18
N ARG A 622 -4.76 -0.15 -9.22
CA ARG A 622 -4.88 0.46 -7.90
C ARG A 622 -4.61 1.97 -7.99
N LEU A 623 -5.63 2.67 -8.49
CA LEU A 623 -5.64 4.11 -8.68
C LEU A 623 -6.95 4.70 -8.19
N THR A 624 -6.84 5.80 -7.44
CA THR A 624 -7.99 6.59 -6.99
C THR A 624 -7.87 8.03 -7.50
N TYR A 625 -8.96 8.52 -8.07
CA TYR A 625 -9.16 9.89 -8.49
C TYR A 625 -9.89 10.62 -7.37
N VAL A 626 -9.32 11.73 -6.89
CA VAL A 626 -9.86 12.56 -5.82
C VAL A 626 -10.12 13.94 -6.40
N THR A 627 -11.39 14.31 -6.51
CA THR A 627 -11.80 15.63 -7.01
C THR A 627 -12.25 16.50 -5.84
N ASP A 628 -11.58 17.64 -5.65
CA ASP A 628 -11.93 18.60 -4.60
C ASP A 628 -13.18 19.44 -4.95
N ALA A 629 -13.60 20.30 -4.02
CA ALA A 629 -14.78 21.14 -4.18
C ALA A 629 -14.65 22.17 -5.32
N LEU A 630 -13.42 22.47 -5.77
CA LEU A 630 -13.12 23.38 -6.88
C LEU A 630 -13.06 22.64 -8.24
N GLY A 631 -13.15 21.31 -8.23
CA GLY A 631 -13.05 20.48 -9.43
C GLY A 631 -11.61 20.11 -9.80
N HIS A 632 -10.63 20.36 -8.93
CA HIS A 632 -9.26 19.91 -9.15
C HIS A 632 -9.14 18.41 -8.85
N GLU A 633 -8.62 17.64 -9.81
CA GLU A 633 -8.44 16.20 -9.68
C GLU A 633 -7.00 15.84 -9.32
N THR A 634 -6.81 15.15 -8.21
CA THR A 634 -5.54 14.53 -7.79
C THR A 634 -5.66 13.02 -7.92
N ARG A 635 -4.59 12.36 -8.36
CA ARG A 635 -4.55 10.92 -8.63
C ARG A 635 -3.56 10.23 -7.71
N HIS A 636 -4.03 9.22 -6.99
CA HIS A 636 -3.25 8.47 -6.01
C HIS A 636 -3.08 7.03 -6.49
N TYR A 637 -1.84 6.63 -6.77
CA TYR A 637 -1.48 5.25 -7.08
C TYR A 637 -0.92 4.58 -5.82
N TYR A 638 -1.40 3.39 -5.50
CA TYR A 638 -1.07 2.70 -4.26
C TYR A 638 -0.82 1.20 -4.46
N ASP A 639 -0.09 0.61 -3.51
CA ASP A 639 0.18 -0.83 -3.50
C ASP A 639 -1.01 -1.65 -2.97
N GLY A 640 -0.88 -2.98 -2.98
CA GLY A 640 -1.93 -3.88 -2.49
C GLY A 640 -2.29 -3.75 -0.99
N LEU A 641 -1.47 -3.03 -0.19
CA LEU A 641 -1.75 -2.70 1.21
C LEU A 641 -2.26 -1.25 1.38
N GLY A 642 -2.44 -0.53 0.28
CA GLY A 642 -2.98 0.83 0.24
C GLY A 642 -1.95 1.94 0.45
N TYR A 643 -0.64 1.63 0.47
CA TYR A 643 0.39 2.67 0.57
C TYR A 643 0.58 3.37 -0.77
N THR A 644 0.36 4.69 -0.79
CA THR A 644 0.58 5.51 -1.98
C THR A 644 2.08 5.55 -2.33
N TYR A 645 2.39 5.21 -3.59
CA TYR A 645 3.74 5.27 -4.16
C TYR A 645 3.91 6.38 -5.21
N ARG A 646 2.80 6.94 -5.73
CA ARG A 646 2.81 8.06 -6.66
C ARG A 646 1.57 8.92 -6.47
N ILE A 647 1.76 10.24 -6.43
CA ILE A 647 0.68 11.22 -6.47
C ILE A 647 0.87 12.07 -7.72
N CYS A 648 -0.16 12.19 -8.56
CA CYS A 648 -0.20 13.20 -9.61
C CYS A 648 -1.17 14.30 -9.20
N HIS A 649 -0.65 15.51 -9.01
CA HIS A 649 -1.40 16.69 -8.61
C HIS A 649 -2.20 17.25 -9.79
N ALA A 650 -3.20 18.10 -9.49
CA ALA A 650 -4.08 18.68 -10.49
C ALA A 650 -3.37 19.55 -11.55
N ASP A 651 -2.16 20.03 -11.25
CA ASP A 651 -1.32 20.78 -12.20
C ASP A 651 -0.48 19.88 -13.14
N GLY A 652 -0.63 18.55 -13.01
CA GLY A 652 0.07 17.54 -13.78
C GLY A 652 1.43 17.14 -13.23
N ARG A 653 1.96 17.81 -12.19
CA ARG A 653 3.21 17.39 -11.55
C ARG A 653 2.99 16.15 -10.69
N SER A 654 4.02 15.31 -10.57
CA SER A 654 3.95 14.10 -9.75
C SER A 654 5.07 14.02 -8.73
N GLU A 655 4.81 13.38 -7.60
CA GLU A 655 5.81 12.96 -6.63
C GLU A 655 5.75 11.45 -6.42
N TRP A 656 6.87 10.86 -5.97
CA TRP A 656 7.05 9.42 -5.89
C TRP A 656 7.66 8.98 -4.56
N PHE A 657 7.18 7.85 -4.05
CA PHE A 657 7.62 7.27 -2.79
C PHE A 657 8.07 5.82 -3.01
N PHE A 658 9.30 5.53 -2.65
CA PHE A 658 9.85 4.17 -2.63
C PHE A 658 9.99 3.73 -1.19
N ARG A 659 9.58 2.50 -0.89
CA ARG A 659 9.49 1.99 0.47
C ARG A 659 10.29 0.70 0.65
N ASP A 660 10.68 0.41 1.88
CA ASP A 660 11.18 -0.91 2.25
C ASP A 660 10.03 -1.90 2.53
N ALA A 661 10.38 -3.13 2.91
CA ALA A 661 9.39 -4.18 3.24
C ALA A 661 8.56 -3.87 4.50
N ALA A 662 9.06 -3.02 5.40
CA ALA A 662 8.33 -2.52 6.57
C ALA A 662 7.49 -1.27 6.24
N LYS A 663 7.42 -0.91 4.96
CA LYS A 663 6.71 0.25 4.40
C LYS A 663 7.29 1.61 4.79
N ASN A 664 8.50 1.67 5.34
CA ASN A 664 9.18 2.94 5.56
C ASN A 664 9.64 3.53 4.23
N ILE A 665 9.45 4.84 4.01
CA ILE A 665 9.93 5.54 2.82
C ILE A 665 11.45 5.59 2.85
N ILE A 666 12.12 4.96 1.90
CA ILE A 666 13.58 5.01 1.73
C ILE A 666 14.03 6.06 0.72
N ARG A 667 13.12 6.49 -0.17
CA ARG A 667 13.34 7.59 -1.12
C ARG A 667 12.03 8.31 -1.42
N HIS A 668 12.04 9.64 -1.31
CA HIS A 668 10.96 10.52 -1.75
C HIS A 668 11.49 11.42 -2.85
N VAL A 669 10.88 11.37 -4.03
CA VAL A 669 11.16 12.29 -5.15
C VAL A 669 10.02 13.31 -5.19
N HIS A 670 10.36 14.56 -4.88
CA HIS A 670 9.41 15.68 -4.87
C HIS A 670 9.02 16.11 -6.28
N THR A 671 7.98 16.93 -6.39
CA THR A 671 7.44 17.42 -7.68
C THR A 671 8.45 18.22 -8.51
N ASP A 672 9.45 18.82 -7.87
CA ASP A 672 10.54 19.58 -8.50
C ASP A 672 11.79 18.71 -8.83
N GLY A 673 11.73 17.40 -8.57
CA GLY A 673 12.84 16.47 -8.76
C GLY A 673 13.83 16.40 -7.59
N SER A 674 13.73 17.29 -6.60
CA SER A 674 14.53 17.14 -5.39
C SER A 674 14.24 15.81 -4.70
N THR A 675 15.24 15.22 -4.05
CA THR A 675 15.12 13.86 -3.49
C THR A 675 15.60 13.82 -2.04
N ASP A 676 14.77 13.28 -1.16
CA ASP A 676 15.16 12.83 0.17
C ASP A 676 15.40 11.32 0.19
N ARG A 677 16.38 10.87 0.98
CA ARG A 677 16.68 9.45 1.21
C ARG A 677 16.78 9.16 2.69
N TYR A 678 16.27 8.00 3.09
CA TYR A 678 16.16 7.61 4.48
C TYR A 678 16.70 6.19 4.68
N ARG A 679 17.26 5.94 5.86
CA ARG A 679 17.67 4.60 6.29
C ARG A 679 17.02 4.26 7.62
N TYR A 680 16.57 3.02 7.75
CA TYR A 680 15.97 2.53 8.98
C TYR A 680 16.71 1.32 9.53
N ASP A 681 16.64 1.12 10.84
CA ASP A 681 17.00 -0.15 11.46
C ASP A 681 15.84 -1.17 11.34
N LYS A 682 16.01 -2.35 11.94
CA LYS A 682 15.00 -3.43 11.90
C LYS A 682 13.73 -3.13 12.70
N LEU A 683 13.76 -2.13 13.58
CA LEU A 683 12.62 -1.68 14.39
C LEU A 683 11.95 -0.44 13.77
N SER A 684 12.31 -0.09 12.53
CA SER A 684 11.83 1.10 11.82
C SER A 684 12.26 2.43 12.46
N ASN A 685 13.35 2.45 13.23
CA ASN A 685 13.94 3.71 13.69
C ASN A 685 14.77 4.35 12.57
N LEU A 686 14.58 5.65 12.32
CA LEU A 686 15.31 6.40 11.29
C LEU A 686 16.77 6.58 11.71
N THR A 687 17.71 5.91 11.04
CA THR A 687 19.16 5.97 11.35
C THR A 687 19.94 7.00 10.54
N GLU A 688 19.45 7.35 9.35
CA GLU A 688 20.10 8.34 8.46
C GLU A 688 19.04 9.04 7.61
N HIS A 689 19.19 10.36 7.41
CA HIS A 689 18.41 11.15 6.47
C HIS A 689 19.37 11.97 5.60
N THR A 690 19.42 11.65 4.31
CA THR A 690 20.10 12.48 3.30
C THR A 690 19.08 13.38 2.65
N ARG A 691 19.24 14.70 2.81
CA ARG A 691 18.34 15.70 2.25
C ARG A 691 18.63 15.98 0.77
N ALA A 692 17.74 16.74 0.15
CA ALA A 692 17.88 17.20 -1.23
C ALA A 692 19.19 17.97 -1.50
N ASP A 693 19.71 18.71 -0.51
CA ASP A 693 20.99 19.42 -0.58
C ASP A 693 22.21 18.53 -0.30
N HIS A 694 22.00 17.20 -0.19
CA HIS A 694 22.98 16.18 0.17
C HIS A 694 23.56 16.29 1.59
N SER A 695 23.02 17.16 2.45
CA SER A 695 23.34 17.13 3.87
C SER A 695 22.83 15.82 4.48
N VAL A 696 23.64 15.25 5.38
CA VAL A 696 23.35 13.96 6.01
C VAL A 696 23.15 14.16 7.50
N MET A 697 21.98 13.78 8.00
CA MET A 697 21.68 13.64 9.43
C MET A 697 21.81 12.18 9.82
N ASN A 698 22.50 11.88 10.93
CA ASN A 698 22.57 10.54 11.50
C ASN A 698 21.90 10.49 12.86
N TYR A 699 21.32 9.34 13.19
CA TYR A 699 20.59 9.10 14.42
C TYR A 699 21.05 7.78 15.02
N ALA A 700 21.25 7.75 16.34
CA ALA A 700 21.55 6.53 17.06
C ALA A 700 20.54 6.31 18.18
N TYR A 701 20.17 5.05 18.38
CA TYR A 701 19.16 4.62 19.34
C TYR A 701 19.75 3.61 20.32
N ASP A 702 19.19 3.53 21.52
CA ASP A 702 19.43 2.43 22.46
C ASP A 702 18.58 1.19 22.11
N ASP A 703 18.75 0.11 22.88
CA ASP A 703 17.99 -1.15 22.69
C ASP A 703 16.47 -0.99 22.92
N LYS A 704 16.04 0.15 23.48
CA LYS A 704 14.64 0.52 23.71
C LYS A 704 14.16 1.56 22.70
N SER A 705 14.85 1.73 21.56
CA SER A 705 14.48 2.69 20.51
C SER A 705 14.38 4.15 21.02
N HIS A 706 15.04 4.50 22.12
CA HIS A 706 15.17 5.89 22.53
C HIS A 706 16.32 6.55 21.76
N LEU A 707 16.10 7.75 21.25
CA LEU A 707 17.09 8.50 20.48
C LEU A 707 18.19 9.03 21.42
N ILE A 708 19.39 8.46 21.35
CA ILE A 708 20.53 8.80 22.20
C ILE A 708 21.53 9.76 21.55
N LYS A 709 21.60 9.80 20.21
CA LYS A 709 22.47 10.74 19.48
C LYS A 709 21.85 11.23 18.18
N ILE A 710 22.09 12.50 17.87
CA ILE A 710 21.82 13.09 16.55
C ILE A 710 23.10 13.77 16.10
N SER A 711 23.54 13.55 14.86
CA SER A 711 24.61 14.34 14.27
C SER A 711 24.21 14.91 12.92
N ASP A 712 24.49 16.19 12.70
CA ASP A 712 24.23 16.87 11.42
C ASP A 712 25.45 16.85 10.48
N GLY A 713 25.26 17.38 9.27
CA GLY A 713 26.32 17.47 8.25
C GLY A 713 27.42 18.50 8.57
N GLU A 714 27.19 19.41 9.51
CA GLU A 714 28.14 20.44 9.92
C GLU A 714 29.07 19.94 11.04
N GLY A 715 28.67 18.86 11.72
CA GLY A 715 29.37 18.24 12.84
C GLY A 715 28.75 18.54 14.20
N GLY A 716 27.58 19.19 14.24
CA GLY A 716 26.80 19.35 15.46
C GLY A 716 26.39 17.98 16.00
N LEU A 717 26.55 17.78 17.31
CA LEU A 717 26.25 16.51 17.98
C LEU A 717 25.36 16.77 19.20
N TRP A 718 24.15 16.24 19.15
CA TRP A 718 23.25 16.19 20.30
C TRP A 718 23.35 14.82 20.97
N LYS A 719 23.42 14.78 22.30
CA LYS A 719 23.42 13.53 23.09
C LYS A 719 22.25 13.55 24.06
N ARG A 720 21.71 12.38 24.37
CA ARG A 720 20.59 12.20 25.30
C ARG A 720 20.76 10.93 26.10
N ASP A 721 20.50 11.02 27.40
CA ASP A 721 20.47 9.88 28.31
C ASP A 721 19.10 9.70 28.94
N TYR A 722 18.70 8.45 29.17
CA TYR A 722 17.38 8.08 29.67
C TYR A 722 17.49 7.21 30.93
N ASP A 723 16.52 7.35 31.85
CA ASP A 723 16.40 6.45 32.99
C ASP A 723 15.85 5.06 32.58
N LEU A 724 15.81 4.11 33.52
CA LEU A 724 15.29 2.77 33.26
C LEU A 724 13.81 2.75 32.83
N ARG A 725 13.05 3.82 33.13
CA ARG A 725 11.64 4.01 32.79
C ARG A 725 11.44 4.72 31.44
N GLY A 726 12.52 5.14 30.77
CA GLY A 726 12.50 5.82 29.48
C GLY A 726 12.34 7.35 29.58
N ASN A 727 12.49 7.94 30.77
CA ASN A 727 12.45 9.39 30.93
C ASN A 727 13.81 10.00 30.56
N LEU A 728 13.83 11.07 29.76
CA LEU A 728 15.05 11.80 29.40
C LEU A 728 15.64 12.46 30.65
N VAL A 729 16.80 12.03 31.12
CA VAL A 729 17.46 12.59 32.33
C VAL A 729 18.52 13.64 32.01
N GLU A 730 19.12 13.57 30.83
CA GLU A 730 20.15 14.51 30.40
C GLU A 730 20.04 14.76 28.88
N ALA A 731 20.22 16.02 28.47
CA ALA A 731 20.38 16.40 27.08
C ALA A 731 21.59 17.32 26.93
N ILE A 732 22.47 16.99 25.99
CA ILE A 732 23.68 17.76 25.67
C ILE A 732 23.55 18.31 24.26
N ASP A 733 23.74 19.63 24.09
CA ASP A 733 23.73 20.30 22.79
C ASP A 733 25.13 20.28 22.11
N PRO A 734 25.25 20.72 20.84
CA PRO A 734 26.53 20.77 20.13
C PRO A 734 27.60 21.68 20.75
N LEU A 735 27.22 22.60 21.63
CA LEU A 735 28.14 23.46 22.39
C LEU A 735 28.54 22.84 23.73
N GLU A 736 28.15 21.58 23.97
CA GLU A 736 28.33 20.82 25.21
C GLU A 736 27.58 21.45 26.42
N ASN A 737 26.54 22.25 26.16
CA ASN A 737 25.63 22.70 27.22
C ASN A 737 24.75 21.53 27.68
N VAL A 738 24.66 21.34 29.00
CA VAL A 738 23.91 20.24 29.61
C VAL A 738 22.59 20.74 30.19
N THR A 739 21.50 20.04 29.88
CA THR A 739 20.19 20.22 30.54
C THR A 739 19.82 18.92 31.27
N GLU A 740 19.57 19.01 32.57
CA GLU A 740 19.23 17.86 33.43
C GLU A 740 17.75 17.87 33.81
N TYR A 741 17.15 16.68 33.91
CA TYR A 741 15.73 16.50 34.24
C TYR A 741 15.55 15.54 35.40
N ALA A 742 14.67 15.88 36.33
CA ALA A 742 14.24 15.00 37.43
C ALA A 742 12.74 14.70 37.32
N TYR A 743 12.31 13.51 37.74
CA TYR A 743 10.93 13.02 37.61
C TYR A 743 10.40 12.40 38.90
N ASN A 744 9.09 12.50 39.12
CA ASN A 744 8.40 11.78 40.21
C ASN A 744 8.13 10.30 39.87
N SER A 745 7.39 9.58 40.72
CA SER A 745 7.05 8.16 40.50
C SER A 745 6.13 7.95 39.29
N PHE A 746 5.31 8.94 38.94
CA PHE A 746 4.43 8.93 37.77
C PHE A 746 5.15 9.23 36.44
N GLY A 747 6.43 9.61 36.47
CA GLY A 747 7.18 10.02 35.27
C GLY A 747 6.92 11.47 34.85
N LEU A 748 6.39 12.30 35.75
CA LEU A 748 6.18 13.73 35.49
C LEU A 748 7.43 14.53 35.92
N PRO A 749 7.89 15.50 35.10
CA PRO A 749 9.12 16.24 35.39
C PRO A 749 8.91 17.17 36.59
N THR A 750 9.75 17.02 37.62
CA THR A 750 9.74 17.82 38.86
C THR A 750 10.80 18.92 38.87
N ALA A 751 11.89 18.75 38.12
CA ALA A 751 12.91 19.76 37.96
C ALA A 751 13.51 19.72 36.54
N ILE A 752 13.80 20.89 35.98
CA ILE A 752 14.57 21.08 34.75
C ILE A 752 15.69 22.07 35.07
N LYS A 753 16.93 21.64 34.96
CA LYS A 753 18.11 22.46 35.22
C LYS A 753 18.82 22.76 33.92
N ASP A 754 18.95 24.04 33.59
CA ASP A 754 19.64 24.50 32.39
C ASP A 754 21.18 24.48 32.57
N ALA A 755 21.90 24.78 31.49
CA ALA A 755 23.36 24.79 31.49
C ALA A 755 23.98 25.90 32.35
N ASN A 756 23.22 26.93 32.71
CA ASN A 756 23.64 27.99 33.63
C ASN A 756 23.37 27.61 35.10
N GLY A 757 22.73 26.46 35.35
CA GLY A 757 22.34 25.99 36.66
C GLY A 757 20.99 26.53 37.15
N ASN A 758 20.27 27.31 36.34
CA ASN A 758 18.93 27.77 36.69
C ASN A 758 17.98 26.58 36.71
N THR A 759 17.13 26.51 37.72
CA THR A 759 16.25 25.36 37.94
C THR A 759 14.79 25.77 37.90
N LYS A 760 14.04 25.14 37.00
CA LYS A 760 12.58 25.19 36.96
C LYS A 760 12.02 24.06 37.80
N ALA A 761 11.19 24.38 38.79
CA ALA A 761 10.57 23.39 39.66
C ALA A 761 9.06 23.25 39.37
N LEU A 762 8.57 22.01 39.28
CA LEU A 762 7.18 21.69 38.99
C LEU A 762 6.61 20.77 40.07
N ALA A 763 5.40 21.06 40.54
CA ALA A 763 4.66 20.22 41.48
C ALA A 763 3.29 19.84 40.93
N TYR A 764 2.87 18.59 41.20
CA TYR A 764 1.63 18.00 40.69
C TYR A 764 0.76 17.49 41.82
N ASN A 765 -0.55 17.40 41.59
CA ASN A 765 -1.46 16.65 42.44
C ASN A 765 -1.43 15.14 42.12
N ASP A 766 -2.19 14.34 42.88
CA ASP A 766 -2.27 12.88 42.70
C ASP A 766 -2.89 12.46 41.35
N ALA A 767 -3.63 13.36 40.70
CA ALA A 767 -4.17 13.19 39.35
C ALA A 767 -3.16 13.54 38.25
N GLY A 768 -1.92 13.91 38.60
CA GLY A 768 -0.88 14.28 37.66
C GLY A 768 -1.04 15.67 37.05
N GLN A 769 -1.90 16.52 37.61
CA GLN A 769 -2.12 17.89 37.13
C GLN A 769 -1.13 18.85 37.79
N LEU A 770 -0.56 19.77 37.01
CA LEU A 770 0.38 20.78 37.50
C LEU A 770 -0.32 21.76 38.46
N VAL A 771 0.16 21.86 39.69
CA VAL A 771 -0.38 22.78 40.72
C VAL A 771 0.56 23.93 41.06
N LYS A 772 1.86 23.81 40.74
CA LYS A 772 2.84 24.88 40.95
C LYS A 772 3.97 24.80 39.94
N TYR A 773 4.42 25.97 39.47
CA TYR A 773 5.59 26.18 38.64
C TYR A 773 6.43 27.33 39.24
N THR A 774 7.73 27.11 39.41
CA THR A 774 8.68 28.15 39.85
C THR A 774 9.81 28.23 38.83
N ASP A 775 10.11 29.43 38.36
CA ASP A 775 11.26 29.75 37.49
C ASP A 775 12.19 30.67 38.28
N CYS A 776 13.45 30.28 38.43
CA CYS A 776 14.43 30.94 39.30
C CYS A 776 15.49 31.66 38.49
#